data_AF-W9JSZ2-F1
#
_entry.id   AF-W9JSZ2-F1
#
_cell.length_a   1.000
_cell.length_b   1.000
_cell.length_c   1.000
_cell.angle_alpha   90.00
_cell.angle_beta   90.00
_cell.angle_gamma   90.00
#
_symmetry.space_group_name_H-M   'P 1'
#
loop_
_entity.id
_entity.type
_entity.pdbx_description
1 polymer ?
#
loop_
_entity_poly.entity_id
_entity_poly.type
_entity_poly.pdbx_seq_one_letter_code
_entity_poly.pdbx_strand_id
1 'polypeptide(L)'
;MWDSSDYCTSTCEDYPEDIPSYGDIGGIGVTLAFVLTAWMVVLVLIVYYLKAFDPKLDPFRKEGTQKLSKYPNSVDYFVNNLLQKVPGLGNDSSNPVPCRSLRLGGIFNNCVLMLADIQSFTALAILISAYVAMGCDIVAYHWQYMIYLAWMASVTHLASLSFLRNHLTNNFVKCIWRLTAMAVIQILLSVAVGLATTFGDNPWYREADQLIGIEVPPAEGGRPAICYFKQGVDVNSITFSSGVKMILLLLWGFSIRIAKMFERFEGGLRKFAYRMHHKSRILRYGVDAGSTTQIWDPRARRKGQGFFGHLLEPFKIALLVVLSIQLDFLTSFLAEVYWLLFTIIYITTRLVKFRIPSPADDNKWTFGQVLPLILLVAPIAIAIESFYTAPKTHTPQMTHTNTQQMNGPGSGLDPVAGLGHVDSLAYRGVFFLAALSYIEVGIYFVLDQPDTEGLALPLLQIALSILLLQPLYQIYWVVCDVFLSKAIWSRPLKLTTYDTLFLGSSAMQVSLNFCALNFGIANSRALQAGTASQKSVALLLFFSCNLIPFCFTYLLLVNLIYHMPRLRATRWRFAILLFFPCYIFLSFFLMSCFFRFLNWRVGVSYFDPYMLVTAVALKLLQLLAYGLEVWADRKHWAKWVTFCLRCVLLLAFFSLCSFLNQMLDYAFIFLLAGGFALSYQIWAFIGVSFYMYK
;
A
#
# COMPACT_ATOMS: atom_id res chain seq x y z
N MET A 1 -23.87 -27.74 -45.23
CA MET A 1 -23.40 -29.03 -44.71
C MET A 1 -22.81 -28.76 -43.34
N TRP A 2 -23.68 -28.62 -42.35
CA TRP A 2 -23.33 -28.53 -40.93
C TRP A 2 -23.76 -29.88 -40.37
N ASP A 3 -22.87 -30.86 -40.37
CA ASP A 3 -23.16 -32.13 -39.73
C ASP A 3 -23.02 -31.96 -38.22
N SER A 4 -24.07 -32.37 -37.52
CA SER A 4 -24.18 -32.40 -36.08
C SER A 4 -23.50 -33.66 -35.54
N SER A 5 -22.18 -33.69 -35.56
CA SER A 5 -21.38 -34.73 -34.90
C SER A 5 -20.02 -34.12 -34.54
N ASP A 6 -19.84 -33.82 -33.25
CA ASP A 6 -18.57 -33.72 -32.50
C ASP A 6 -18.73 -32.74 -31.33
N TYR A 7 -19.65 -33.04 -30.41
CA TYR A 7 -19.49 -32.54 -29.05
C TYR A 7 -18.36 -33.36 -28.43
N CYS A 8 -17.12 -32.86 -28.51
CA CYS A 8 -16.02 -33.42 -27.73
C CYS A 8 -16.45 -33.41 -26.26
N THR A 9 -16.40 -34.58 -25.63
CA THR A 9 -16.92 -34.80 -24.27
C THR A 9 -15.83 -35.47 -23.45
N SER A 10 -15.34 -34.76 -22.43
CA SER A 10 -14.33 -35.27 -21.50
C SER A 10 -14.86 -36.44 -20.66
N THR A 11 -14.21 -37.60 -20.75
CA THR A 11 -14.57 -38.80 -19.95
C THR A 11 -13.92 -38.81 -18.57
N CYS A 12 -12.88 -38.00 -18.33
CA CYS A 12 -12.08 -37.99 -17.10
C CYS A 12 -11.43 -39.33 -16.72
N GLU A 13 -11.46 -40.32 -17.62
CA GLU A 13 -10.95 -41.68 -17.41
C GLU A 13 -9.57 -41.84 -18.05
N ASP A 14 -9.37 -41.29 -19.25
CA ASP A 14 -8.10 -41.33 -19.99
C ASP A 14 -7.51 -39.92 -20.12
N TYR A 15 -6.28 -39.70 -19.65
CA TYR A 15 -5.54 -38.46 -19.83
C TYR A 15 -4.02 -38.70 -19.86
N PRO A 16 -3.25 -37.85 -20.57
CA PRO A 16 -1.79 -38.00 -20.61
C PRO A 16 -1.19 -37.73 -19.21
N GLU A 17 -0.15 -38.48 -18.85
CA GLU A 17 0.58 -38.26 -17.59
C GLU A 17 1.29 -36.89 -17.60
N ASP A 18 1.94 -36.57 -18.72
CA ASP A 18 2.62 -35.29 -18.92
C ASP A 18 1.68 -34.21 -19.49
N ILE A 19 2.02 -32.94 -19.22
CA ILE A 19 1.32 -31.79 -19.79
C ILE A 19 1.54 -31.80 -21.31
N PRO A 20 0.48 -31.86 -22.15
CA PRO A 20 0.63 -31.79 -23.60
C PRO A 20 1.09 -30.39 -24.03
N SER A 21 1.88 -30.29 -25.11
CA SER A 21 2.26 -28.96 -25.63
C SER A 21 1.08 -28.26 -26.29
N TYR A 22 0.88 -26.99 -25.96
CA TYR A 22 -0.12 -26.12 -26.57
C TYR A 22 0.45 -24.72 -26.78
N GLY A 23 1.35 -24.59 -27.77
CA GLY A 23 2.09 -23.37 -28.06
C GLY A 23 1.24 -22.13 -28.38
N ASP A 24 -0.02 -22.27 -28.79
CA ASP A 24 -0.90 -21.10 -29.02
C ASP A 24 -1.49 -20.51 -27.73
N ILE A 25 -1.37 -21.23 -26.60
CA ILE A 25 -1.80 -20.78 -25.27
C ILE A 25 -0.58 -20.60 -24.34
N GLY A 26 0.22 -21.66 -24.16
CA GLY A 26 1.43 -21.68 -23.32
C GLY A 26 2.65 -21.01 -23.97
N GLY A 27 2.54 -20.61 -25.23
CA GLY A 27 3.62 -20.07 -26.04
C GLY A 27 4.38 -18.91 -25.42
N ILE A 28 5.69 -18.84 -25.67
CA ILE A 28 6.52 -17.72 -25.22
C ILE A 28 6.07 -16.40 -25.84
N GLY A 29 5.71 -16.39 -27.13
CA GLY A 29 5.30 -15.15 -27.81
C GLY A 29 3.99 -14.57 -27.27
N VAL A 30 2.98 -15.43 -27.05
CA VAL A 30 1.70 -15.01 -26.45
C VAL A 30 1.94 -14.44 -25.05
N THR A 31 2.71 -15.15 -24.24
CA THR A 31 3.03 -14.72 -22.87
C THR A 31 3.73 -13.38 -22.85
N LEU A 32 4.77 -13.21 -23.67
CA LEU A 32 5.49 -11.95 -23.79
C LEU A 32 4.56 -10.81 -24.24
N ALA A 33 3.63 -11.05 -25.16
CA ALA A 33 2.71 -10.01 -25.61
C ALA A 33 1.83 -9.46 -24.48
N PHE A 34 1.23 -10.33 -23.65
CA PHE A 34 0.44 -9.91 -22.49
C PHE A 34 1.30 -9.24 -21.42
N VAL A 35 2.45 -9.82 -21.10
CA VAL A 35 3.35 -9.32 -20.05
C VAL A 35 3.93 -7.95 -20.45
N LEU A 36 4.49 -7.82 -21.66
CA LEU A 36 5.06 -6.57 -22.15
C LEU A 36 4.00 -5.47 -22.23
N THR A 37 2.79 -5.77 -22.72
CA THR A 37 1.73 -4.77 -22.80
C THR A 37 1.37 -4.22 -21.41
N ALA A 38 1.14 -5.12 -20.44
CA ALA A 38 0.77 -4.72 -19.09
C ALA A 38 1.88 -3.88 -18.44
N TRP A 39 3.14 -4.31 -18.55
CA TRP A 39 4.28 -3.56 -18.02
C TRP A 39 4.47 -2.22 -18.71
N MET A 40 4.31 -2.14 -20.04
CA MET A 40 4.41 -0.86 -20.76
C MET A 40 3.37 0.15 -20.29
N VAL A 41 2.09 -0.24 -20.14
CA VAL A 41 1.04 0.68 -19.68
C VAL A 41 1.28 1.11 -18.23
N VAL A 42 1.71 0.20 -17.35
CA VAL A 42 2.08 0.54 -15.97
C VAL A 42 3.30 1.47 -15.92
N LEU A 43 4.31 1.25 -16.76
CA LEU A 43 5.48 2.12 -16.86
C LEU A 43 5.11 3.51 -17.38
N VAL A 44 4.24 3.61 -18.39
CA VAL A 44 3.71 4.90 -18.87
C VAL A 44 2.96 5.63 -17.75
N LEU A 45 2.15 4.91 -16.97
CA LEU A 45 1.44 5.47 -15.81
C LEU A 45 2.42 6.00 -14.74
N ILE A 46 3.49 5.25 -14.43
CA ILE A 46 4.55 5.68 -13.50
C ILE A 46 5.28 6.92 -14.03
N VAL A 47 5.69 6.91 -15.30
CA VAL A 47 6.37 8.05 -15.93
C VAL A 47 5.47 9.29 -15.92
N TYR A 48 4.18 9.11 -16.22
CA TYR A 48 3.20 10.20 -16.15
C TYR A 48 3.09 10.75 -14.73
N TYR A 49 2.97 9.90 -13.72
CA TYR A 49 2.93 10.34 -12.32
C TYR A 49 4.18 11.13 -11.91
N LEU A 50 5.37 10.64 -12.25
CA LEU A 50 6.63 11.25 -11.84
C LEU A 50 6.97 12.54 -12.57
N LYS A 51 6.55 12.70 -13.85
CA LYS A 51 7.02 13.81 -14.72
C LYS A 51 5.93 14.77 -15.19
N ALA A 52 4.66 14.37 -15.20
CA ALA A 52 3.59 15.08 -15.90
C ALA A 52 2.33 15.31 -15.05
N PHE A 53 2.12 14.55 -13.98
CA PHE A 53 0.94 14.67 -13.14
C PHE A 53 0.99 15.95 -12.30
N ASP A 54 -0.10 16.72 -12.32
CA ASP A 54 -0.27 17.91 -11.47
C ASP A 54 -1.48 17.70 -10.53
N PRO A 55 -1.25 17.58 -9.20
CA PRO A 55 -2.31 17.34 -8.23
C PRO A 55 -3.25 18.54 -8.02
N LYS A 56 -2.90 19.72 -8.54
CA LYS A 56 -3.74 20.92 -8.46
C LYS A 56 -4.83 20.94 -9.52
N LEU A 57 -4.65 20.24 -10.64
CA LEU A 57 -5.61 20.22 -11.73
C LEU A 57 -6.82 19.36 -11.39
N ASP A 58 -7.99 19.78 -11.87
CA ASP A 58 -9.23 19.00 -11.77
C ASP A 58 -9.14 17.77 -12.71
N PRO A 59 -9.33 16.53 -12.21
CA PRO A 59 -9.33 15.33 -13.05
C PRO A 59 -10.52 15.24 -14.03
N PHE A 60 -11.58 16.03 -13.83
CA PHE A 60 -12.77 16.09 -14.69
C PHE A 60 -12.83 17.38 -15.53
N ARG A 61 -11.68 18.02 -15.77
CA ARG A 61 -11.61 19.24 -16.58
C ARG A 61 -11.83 18.93 -18.07
N LYS A 62 -12.25 19.94 -18.82
CA LYS A 62 -12.29 19.83 -20.29
C LYS A 62 -10.87 19.68 -20.83
N GLU A 63 -10.69 18.88 -21.87
CA GLU A 63 -9.40 18.71 -22.53
C GLU A 63 -8.81 20.06 -22.97
N GLY A 64 -7.50 20.24 -22.81
CA GLY A 64 -6.83 21.52 -23.10
C GLY A 64 -7.00 22.60 -22.04
N THR A 65 -7.94 22.47 -21.08
CA THR A 65 -8.16 23.50 -20.04
C THR A 65 -7.29 23.28 -18.81
N GLN A 66 -6.93 24.37 -18.12
CA GLN A 66 -6.16 24.37 -16.85
C GLN A 66 -7.07 24.68 -15.66
N LYS A 67 -8.22 24.00 -15.56
CA LYS A 67 -9.14 24.19 -14.44
C LYS A 67 -8.54 23.62 -13.15
N LEU A 68 -8.43 24.47 -12.11
CA LEU A 68 -7.93 24.08 -10.80
C LEU A 68 -8.99 23.28 -10.02
N SER A 69 -8.54 22.28 -9.27
CA SER A 69 -9.41 21.52 -8.38
C SER A 69 -9.85 22.36 -7.19
N LYS A 70 -11.14 22.30 -6.86
CA LYS A 70 -11.69 22.94 -5.66
C LYS A 70 -11.18 22.29 -4.37
N TYR A 71 -10.93 20.98 -4.41
CA TYR A 71 -10.45 20.18 -3.28
C TYR A 71 -9.28 19.30 -3.78
N PRO A 72 -8.07 19.86 -3.89
CA PRO A 72 -6.90 19.10 -4.32
C PRO A 72 -6.53 18.04 -3.27
N ASN A 73 -6.00 16.91 -3.74
CA ASN A 73 -5.63 15.81 -2.87
C ASN A 73 -4.33 16.15 -2.10
N SER A 74 -4.37 16.06 -0.76
CA SER A 74 -3.24 16.45 0.09
C SER A 74 -2.02 15.54 -0.06
N VAL A 75 -2.26 14.23 -0.21
CA VAL A 75 -1.23 13.18 -0.35
C VAL A 75 -0.45 13.37 -1.65
N ASP A 76 -1.18 13.48 -2.76
CA ASP A 76 -0.55 13.68 -4.07
C ASP A 76 0.20 15.01 -4.14
N TYR A 77 -0.33 16.06 -3.51
CA TYR A 77 0.34 17.34 -3.41
C TYR A 77 1.64 17.26 -2.62
N PHE A 78 1.63 16.57 -1.47
CA PHE A 78 2.82 16.35 -0.66
C PHE A 78 3.93 15.67 -1.45
N VAL A 79 3.58 14.57 -2.11
CA VAL A 79 4.54 13.73 -2.84
C VAL A 79 5.03 14.47 -4.08
N ASN A 80 4.17 15.16 -4.81
CA ASN A 80 4.61 16.00 -5.93
C ASN A 80 5.58 17.12 -5.48
N ASN A 81 5.32 17.80 -4.36
CA ASN A 81 6.24 18.82 -3.81
C ASN A 81 7.60 18.22 -3.44
N LEU A 82 7.63 16.96 -3.01
CA LEU A 82 8.85 16.23 -2.71
C LEU A 82 9.59 15.80 -3.98
N LEU A 83 8.88 15.26 -4.98
CA LEU A 83 9.45 14.87 -6.28
C LEU A 83 10.06 16.06 -7.02
N GLN A 84 9.40 17.23 -6.96
CA GLN A 84 9.90 18.46 -7.58
C GLN A 84 11.25 18.93 -7.00
N LYS A 85 11.63 18.45 -5.81
CA LYS A 85 12.90 18.80 -5.16
C LYS A 85 14.03 17.82 -5.48
N VAL A 86 13.75 16.68 -6.11
CA VAL A 86 14.76 15.67 -6.44
C VAL A 86 15.49 16.06 -7.74
N PRO A 87 16.84 16.10 -7.75
CA PRO A 87 17.61 16.40 -8.97
C PRO A 87 17.25 15.43 -10.12
N GLY A 88 16.99 15.96 -11.31
CA GLY A 88 16.60 15.16 -12.50
C GLY A 88 15.12 14.77 -12.59
N LEU A 89 14.37 14.82 -11.48
CA LEU A 89 12.90 14.70 -11.47
C LEU A 89 12.21 16.06 -11.33
N GLY A 90 12.87 17.03 -10.70
CA GLY A 90 12.44 18.43 -10.66
C GLY A 90 12.31 19.02 -12.06
N ASN A 91 11.38 19.97 -12.19
CA ASN A 91 11.16 20.62 -13.48
C ASN A 91 12.29 21.61 -13.78
N ASP A 92 12.90 21.45 -14.96
CA ASP A 92 13.69 22.52 -15.56
C ASP A 92 12.80 23.77 -15.69
N SER A 93 13.33 24.92 -15.26
CA SER A 93 12.65 26.22 -15.29
C SER A 93 12.23 26.68 -16.69
N SER A 94 12.58 25.93 -17.74
CA SER A 94 12.29 26.22 -19.14
C SER A 94 10.86 25.89 -19.56
N ASN A 95 10.12 25.03 -18.85
CA ASN A 95 8.72 24.70 -19.18
C ASN A 95 7.83 24.55 -17.93
N PRO A 96 6.71 25.29 -17.83
CA PRO A 96 5.75 25.12 -16.73
C PRO A 96 5.18 23.68 -16.67
N VAL A 97 5.00 23.13 -15.46
CA VAL A 97 4.38 21.80 -15.20
C VAL A 97 3.10 21.57 -16.01
N PRO A 98 2.16 22.53 -16.12
CA PRO A 98 0.90 22.33 -16.85
C PRO A 98 1.10 22.06 -18.35
N CYS A 99 2.11 22.67 -18.96
CA CYS A 99 2.44 22.48 -20.38
C CYS A 99 3.00 21.08 -20.65
N ARG A 100 3.79 20.54 -19.72
CA ARG A 100 4.35 19.18 -19.81
C ARG A 100 3.28 18.11 -19.59
N SER A 101 2.37 18.34 -18.64
CA SER A 101 1.20 17.49 -18.40
C SER A 101 0.36 17.31 -19.65
N LEU A 102 0.05 18.43 -20.32
CA LEU A 102 -0.75 18.44 -21.54
C LEU A 102 -0.03 17.73 -22.70
N ARG A 103 1.28 17.96 -22.85
CA ARG A 103 2.09 17.38 -23.92
C ARG A 103 2.28 15.87 -23.76
N LEU A 104 2.75 15.40 -22.60
CA LEU A 104 2.95 13.96 -22.37
C LEU A 104 1.61 13.21 -22.31
N GLY A 105 0.58 13.81 -21.71
CA GLY A 105 -0.77 13.25 -21.72
C GLY A 105 -1.28 13.05 -23.15
N GLY A 106 -1.21 14.09 -23.98
CA GLY A 106 -1.62 14.02 -25.39
C GLY A 106 -0.87 12.96 -26.20
N ILE A 107 0.46 12.86 -26.04
CA ILE A 107 1.29 11.89 -26.77
C ILE A 107 0.92 10.44 -26.41
N PHE A 108 0.77 10.14 -25.12
CA PHE A 108 0.54 8.77 -24.68
C PHE A 108 -0.94 8.34 -24.70
N ASN A 109 -1.89 9.28 -24.79
CA ASN A 109 -3.33 8.95 -24.82
C ASN A 109 -3.68 7.92 -25.90
N ASN A 110 -3.31 8.18 -27.16
CA ASN A 110 -3.65 7.29 -28.27
C ASN A 110 -2.93 5.92 -28.17
N CYS A 111 -1.68 5.93 -27.73
CA CYS A 111 -0.90 4.71 -27.51
C CYS A 111 -1.52 3.83 -26.41
N VAL A 112 -1.82 4.40 -25.24
CA VAL A 112 -2.45 3.67 -24.12
C VAL A 112 -3.86 3.20 -24.47
N LEU A 113 -4.64 4.01 -25.20
CA LEU A 113 -5.96 3.63 -25.70
C LEU A 113 -5.87 2.36 -26.56
N MET A 114 -4.92 2.31 -27.50
CA MET A 114 -4.79 1.20 -28.43
C MET A 114 -4.20 -0.05 -27.77
N LEU A 115 -3.23 0.09 -26.87
CA LEU A 115 -2.73 -1.03 -26.04
C LEU A 115 -3.87 -1.65 -25.23
N ALA A 116 -4.73 -0.82 -24.64
CA ALA A 116 -5.88 -1.30 -23.90
C ALA A 116 -6.92 -1.98 -24.81
N ASP A 117 -7.19 -1.47 -26.02
CA ASP A 117 -8.15 -2.09 -26.94
C ASP A 117 -7.68 -3.46 -27.43
N ILE A 118 -6.42 -3.57 -27.85
CA ILE A 118 -5.83 -4.84 -28.29
C ILE A 118 -5.94 -5.86 -27.15
N GLN A 119 -5.56 -5.48 -25.92
CA GLN A 119 -5.65 -6.36 -24.76
C GLN A 119 -7.08 -6.75 -24.40
N SER A 120 -8.07 -5.88 -24.60
CA SER A 120 -9.48 -6.22 -24.31
C SER A 120 -9.96 -7.32 -25.24
N PHE A 121 -9.65 -7.21 -26.54
CA PHE A 121 -10.06 -8.23 -27.52
C PHE A 121 -9.30 -9.53 -27.33
N THR A 122 -7.98 -9.49 -27.09
CA THR A 122 -7.20 -10.72 -26.87
C THR A 122 -7.59 -11.42 -25.56
N ALA A 123 -7.85 -10.67 -24.48
CA ALA A 123 -8.31 -11.26 -23.23
C ALA A 123 -9.71 -11.90 -23.36
N LEU A 124 -10.62 -11.23 -24.07
CA LEU A 124 -11.95 -11.79 -24.34
C LEU A 124 -11.84 -13.07 -25.17
N ALA A 125 -10.99 -13.08 -26.21
CA ALA A 125 -10.75 -14.26 -27.04
C ALA A 125 -10.19 -15.43 -26.23
N ILE A 126 -9.19 -15.19 -25.37
CA ILE A 126 -8.63 -16.22 -24.48
C ILE A 126 -9.71 -16.74 -23.53
N LEU A 127 -10.44 -15.87 -22.83
CA LEU A 127 -11.46 -16.29 -21.87
C LEU A 127 -12.59 -17.08 -22.56
N ILE A 128 -13.12 -16.60 -23.69
CA ILE A 128 -14.13 -17.34 -24.46
C ILE A 128 -13.59 -18.70 -24.89
N SER A 129 -12.35 -18.76 -25.40
CA SER A 129 -11.73 -20.02 -25.82
C SER A 129 -11.57 -20.98 -24.65
N ALA A 130 -11.22 -20.50 -23.45
CA ALA A 130 -11.13 -21.33 -22.25
C ALA A 130 -12.49 -21.98 -21.93
N TYR A 131 -13.56 -21.19 -21.92
CA TYR A 131 -14.91 -21.67 -21.63
C TYR A 131 -15.45 -22.62 -22.69
N VAL A 132 -15.18 -22.36 -23.98
CA VAL A 132 -15.58 -23.26 -25.07
C VAL A 132 -14.80 -24.57 -25.01
N ALA A 133 -13.49 -24.51 -24.75
CA ALA A 133 -12.62 -25.67 -24.65
C ALA A 133 -12.84 -26.49 -23.37
N MET A 134 -13.61 -25.99 -22.39
CA MET A 134 -13.91 -26.68 -21.14
C MET A 134 -14.56 -28.06 -21.38
N GLY A 135 -15.39 -28.20 -22.42
CA GLY A 135 -15.97 -29.49 -22.81
C GLY A 135 -15.00 -30.42 -23.54
N CYS A 136 -13.93 -29.86 -24.11
CA CYS A 136 -13.05 -30.49 -25.09
C CYS A 136 -11.64 -30.79 -24.54
N ASP A 137 -11.57 -31.42 -23.36
CA ASP A 137 -10.33 -31.88 -22.71
C ASP A 137 -9.19 -30.84 -22.56
N ILE A 138 -9.51 -29.55 -22.35
CA ILE A 138 -8.48 -28.58 -21.97
C ILE A 138 -7.85 -28.97 -20.64
N VAL A 139 -6.53 -29.18 -20.64
CA VAL A 139 -5.76 -29.52 -19.44
C VAL A 139 -5.79 -28.37 -18.43
N ALA A 140 -5.89 -28.69 -17.13
CA ALA A 140 -6.01 -27.68 -16.09
C ALA A 140 -4.80 -26.74 -15.99
N TYR A 141 -3.60 -27.20 -16.37
CA TYR A 141 -2.42 -26.33 -16.55
C TYR A 141 -2.71 -25.16 -17.51
N HIS A 142 -3.22 -25.45 -18.71
CA HIS A 142 -3.54 -24.41 -19.72
C HIS A 142 -4.66 -23.50 -19.26
N TRP A 143 -5.69 -24.05 -18.59
CA TRP A 143 -6.76 -23.25 -17.99
C TRP A 143 -6.20 -22.21 -17.00
N GLN A 144 -5.34 -22.65 -16.07
CA GLN A 144 -4.72 -21.77 -15.09
C GLN A 144 -3.76 -20.76 -15.74
N TYR A 145 -3.04 -21.17 -16.79
CA TYR A 145 -2.18 -20.28 -17.58
C TYR A 145 -2.99 -19.15 -18.23
N MET A 146 -4.13 -19.47 -18.85
CA MET A 146 -5.03 -18.51 -19.48
C MET A 146 -5.60 -17.50 -18.48
N ILE A 147 -5.90 -17.94 -17.24
CA ILE A 147 -6.32 -17.04 -16.15
C ILE A 147 -5.25 -15.98 -15.88
N TYR A 148 -3.98 -16.37 -15.77
CA TYR A 148 -2.90 -15.41 -15.52
C TYR A 148 -2.72 -14.41 -16.69
N LEU A 149 -2.82 -14.87 -17.94
CA LEU A 149 -2.77 -13.99 -19.11
C LEU A 149 -3.94 -12.99 -19.12
N ALA A 150 -5.16 -13.47 -18.89
CA ALA A 150 -6.35 -12.63 -18.80
C ALA A 150 -6.27 -11.63 -17.62
N TRP A 151 -5.62 -12.02 -16.52
CA TRP A 151 -5.39 -11.10 -15.40
C TRP A 151 -4.37 -10.01 -15.75
N MET A 152 -3.29 -10.32 -16.48
CA MET A 152 -2.35 -9.30 -16.98
C MET A 152 -3.06 -8.28 -17.90
N ALA A 153 -4.00 -8.73 -18.73
CA ALA A 153 -4.84 -7.82 -19.51
C ALA A 153 -5.75 -6.94 -18.63
N SER A 154 -6.37 -7.51 -17.59
CA SER A 154 -7.16 -6.72 -16.61
C SER A 154 -6.33 -5.64 -15.93
N VAL A 155 -5.06 -5.89 -15.59
CA VAL A 155 -4.15 -4.84 -15.07
C VAL A 155 -3.95 -3.71 -16.09
N THR A 156 -3.77 -4.05 -17.37
CA THR A 156 -3.66 -3.06 -18.46
C THR A 156 -4.90 -2.17 -18.51
N HIS A 157 -6.10 -2.76 -18.38
CA HIS A 157 -7.36 -2.04 -18.36
C HIS A 157 -7.48 -1.10 -17.16
N LEU A 158 -7.18 -1.57 -15.95
CA LEU A 158 -7.22 -0.75 -14.74
C LEU A 158 -6.22 0.41 -14.80
N ALA A 159 -5.01 0.18 -15.33
CA ALA A 159 -4.01 1.21 -15.54
C ALA A 159 -4.45 2.25 -16.59
N SER A 160 -5.09 1.80 -17.68
CA SER A 160 -5.63 2.68 -18.71
C SER A 160 -6.73 3.59 -18.16
N LEU A 161 -7.62 3.10 -17.27
CA LEU A 161 -8.66 3.92 -16.63
C LEU A 161 -8.08 5.01 -15.73
N SER A 162 -6.99 4.69 -14.99
CA SER A 162 -6.29 5.70 -14.19
C SER A 162 -5.68 6.79 -15.08
N PHE A 163 -4.92 6.39 -16.10
CA PHE A 163 -4.21 7.33 -16.98
C PHE A 163 -5.17 8.18 -17.82
N LEU A 164 -6.16 7.56 -18.45
CA LEU A 164 -7.09 8.18 -19.39
C LEU A 164 -8.31 8.82 -18.74
N ARG A 165 -8.37 8.93 -17.40
CA ARG A 165 -9.57 9.41 -16.69
C ARG A 165 -10.11 10.71 -17.27
N ASN A 166 -9.25 11.70 -17.46
CA ASN A 166 -9.64 12.99 -18.03
C ASN A 166 -10.11 12.88 -19.48
N HIS A 167 -9.54 11.97 -20.27
CA HIS A 167 -9.90 11.78 -21.67
C HIS A 167 -11.25 11.06 -21.84
N LEU A 168 -11.48 10.02 -21.04
CA LEU A 168 -12.69 9.19 -21.09
C LEU A 168 -13.91 9.89 -20.50
N THR A 169 -13.75 10.73 -19.47
CA THR A 169 -14.86 11.49 -18.88
C THR A 169 -15.41 12.54 -19.84
N ASN A 170 -14.56 13.12 -20.70
CA ASN A 170 -15.00 14.02 -21.77
C ASN A 170 -15.61 13.27 -22.98
N ASN A 171 -15.34 11.97 -23.12
CA ASN A 171 -15.81 11.12 -24.22
C ASN A 171 -16.66 9.94 -23.70
N PHE A 172 -17.85 10.24 -23.21
CA PHE A 172 -18.68 9.28 -22.47
C PHE A 172 -19.01 7.98 -23.25
N VAL A 173 -19.23 8.05 -24.56
CA VAL A 173 -19.49 6.85 -25.40
C VAL A 173 -18.28 5.91 -25.43
N LYS A 174 -17.07 6.45 -25.60
CA LYS A 174 -15.82 5.67 -25.56
C LYS A 174 -15.59 5.05 -24.17
N CYS A 175 -16.02 5.75 -23.12
CA CYS A 175 -15.95 5.27 -21.75
C CYS A 175 -16.89 4.09 -21.51
N ILE A 176 -18.18 4.20 -21.87
CA ILE A 176 -19.18 3.15 -21.62
C ILE A 176 -18.77 1.82 -22.25
N TRP A 177 -18.47 1.80 -23.56
CA TRP A 177 -18.14 0.55 -24.25
C TRP A 177 -16.94 -0.16 -23.60
N ARG A 178 -15.89 0.59 -23.24
CA ARG A 178 -14.70 0.03 -22.58
C ARG A 178 -15.03 -0.49 -21.19
N LEU A 179 -15.81 0.24 -20.40
CA LEU A 179 -16.25 -0.21 -19.08
C LEU A 179 -17.11 -1.48 -19.17
N THR A 180 -17.98 -1.58 -20.19
CA THR A 180 -18.77 -2.78 -20.45
C THR A 180 -17.86 -3.97 -20.82
N ALA A 181 -16.92 -3.79 -21.75
CA ALA A 181 -15.97 -4.84 -22.12
C ALA A 181 -15.13 -5.31 -20.92
N MET A 182 -14.60 -4.37 -20.13
CA MET A 182 -13.87 -4.66 -18.90
C MET A 182 -14.74 -5.38 -17.86
N ALA A 183 -16.01 -5.00 -17.71
CA ALA A 183 -16.94 -5.69 -16.79
C ALA A 183 -17.17 -7.14 -17.21
N VAL A 184 -17.36 -7.40 -18.51
CA VAL A 184 -17.53 -8.77 -19.04
C VAL A 184 -16.27 -9.60 -18.79
N ILE A 185 -15.09 -9.07 -19.15
CA ILE A 185 -13.80 -9.73 -18.88
C ILE A 185 -13.63 -10.01 -17.38
N GLN A 186 -14.02 -9.07 -16.52
CA GLN A 186 -13.90 -9.19 -15.08
C GLN A 186 -14.80 -10.29 -14.52
N ILE A 187 -16.04 -10.42 -15.00
CA ILE A 187 -16.96 -11.48 -14.57
C ILE A 187 -16.42 -12.84 -15.01
N LEU A 188 -16.05 -12.97 -16.29
CA LEU A 188 -15.48 -14.19 -16.85
C LEU A 188 -14.20 -14.60 -16.10
N LEU A 189 -13.28 -13.66 -15.87
CA LEU A 189 -12.05 -13.93 -15.12
C LEU A 189 -12.32 -14.36 -13.68
N SER A 190 -13.26 -13.71 -12.98
CA SER A 190 -13.57 -14.06 -11.58
C SER A 190 -14.18 -15.45 -11.46
N VAL A 191 -15.06 -15.83 -12.40
CA VAL A 191 -15.63 -17.19 -12.47
C VAL A 191 -14.53 -18.21 -12.79
N ALA A 192 -13.63 -17.90 -13.73
CA ALA A 192 -12.54 -18.80 -14.10
C ALA A 192 -11.59 -19.07 -12.93
N VAL A 193 -11.23 -18.01 -12.18
CA VAL A 193 -10.44 -18.13 -10.94
C VAL A 193 -11.19 -18.95 -9.90
N GLY A 194 -12.49 -18.74 -9.72
CA GLY A 194 -13.32 -19.51 -8.80
C GLY A 194 -13.30 -21.00 -9.12
N LEU A 195 -13.43 -21.36 -10.40
CA LEU A 195 -13.31 -22.74 -10.85
C LEU A 195 -11.91 -23.32 -10.62
N ALA A 196 -10.85 -22.55 -10.87
CA ALA A 196 -9.47 -22.98 -10.62
C ALA A 196 -9.14 -23.25 -9.14
N THR A 197 -9.99 -22.82 -8.19
CA THR A 197 -9.80 -23.16 -6.77
C THR A 197 -9.99 -24.64 -6.45
N THR A 198 -10.58 -25.43 -7.37
CA THR A 198 -10.76 -26.88 -7.18
C THR A 198 -9.52 -27.70 -7.55
N PHE A 199 -8.46 -27.09 -8.07
CA PHE A 199 -7.28 -27.82 -8.57
C PHE A 199 -6.40 -28.46 -7.47
N GLY A 200 -6.74 -28.28 -6.19
CA GLY A 200 -5.94 -28.79 -5.07
C GLY A 200 -4.57 -28.09 -4.96
N ASP A 201 -3.68 -28.63 -4.13
CA ASP A 201 -2.35 -28.06 -3.91
C ASP A 201 -1.33 -28.66 -4.92
N ASN A 202 -0.78 -27.79 -5.78
CA ASN A 202 0.34 -28.04 -6.71
C ASN A 202 0.36 -29.37 -7.49
N PRO A 203 -0.69 -29.72 -8.28
CA PRO A 203 -0.70 -30.97 -9.06
C PRO A 203 0.36 -31.00 -10.20
N TRP A 204 0.97 -29.86 -10.53
CA TRP A 204 1.89 -29.68 -11.66
C TRP A 204 3.37 -29.85 -11.30
N TYR A 205 3.72 -29.83 -10.01
CA TYR A 205 5.12 -29.94 -9.58
C TYR A 205 5.47 -31.41 -9.38
N ARG A 206 6.43 -31.90 -10.17
CA ARG A 206 7.12 -33.16 -9.93
C ARG A 206 8.02 -32.92 -8.71
N GLU A 207 7.63 -33.35 -7.51
CA GLU A 207 8.58 -33.38 -6.40
C GLU A 207 9.72 -34.32 -6.79
N ALA A 208 10.89 -33.74 -7.06
CA ALA A 208 12.14 -34.45 -7.15
C ALA A 208 12.61 -34.81 -5.74
N ASP A 209 11.84 -35.65 -5.03
CA ASP A 209 12.29 -36.27 -3.78
C ASP A 209 12.54 -37.76 -4.00
N GLN A 210 13.40 -38.04 -4.98
CA GLN A 210 13.94 -39.39 -5.24
C GLN A 210 15.00 -39.79 -4.19
N LEU A 211 15.20 -38.99 -3.14
CA LEU A 211 16.23 -39.23 -2.12
C LEU A 211 15.72 -40.02 -0.89
N ILE A 212 14.40 -40.26 -0.76
CA ILE A 212 13.84 -40.91 0.45
C ILE A 212 13.02 -42.19 0.16
N GLY A 213 12.89 -42.62 -1.10
CA GLY A 213 12.22 -43.89 -1.42
C GLY A 213 10.73 -43.92 -1.07
N ILE A 214 10.09 -42.75 -1.01
CA ILE A 214 8.63 -42.62 -0.92
C ILE A 214 8.09 -42.66 -2.35
N GLU A 215 7.10 -43.51 -2.62
CA GLU A 215 6.33 -43.47 -3.87
C GLU A 215 5.65 -42.10 -3.97
N VAL A 216 6.23 -41.19 -4.77
CA VAL A 216 5.60 -39.92 -5.13
C VAL A 216 4.48 -40.24 -6.13
N PRO A 217 3.22 -39.86 -5.86
CA PRO A 217 2.14 -40.08 -6.82
C PRO A 217 2.49 -39.41 -8.17
N PRO A 218 2.14 -40.04 -9.31
CA PRO A 218 2.43 -39.47 -10.62
C PRO A 218 1.79 -38.08 -10.74
N ALA A 219 2.51 -37.13 -11.35
CA ALA A 219 1.97 -35.81 -11.62
C ALA A 219 0.72 -35.96 -12.49
N GLU A 220 -0.44 -35.46 -12.05
CA GLU A 220 -1.67 -35.43 -12.85
C GLU A 220 -1.63 -34.29 -13.89
N GLY A 221 -0.47 -34.07 -14.51
CA GLY A 221 -0.14 -32.88 -15.27
C GLY A 221 -1.04 -32.67 -16.49
N GLY A 222 -1.42 -33.77 -17.15
CA GLY A 222 -2.30 -33.76 -18.32
C GLY A 222 -3.79 -33.86 -18.03
N ARG A 223 -4.22 -33.84 -16.75
CA ARG A 223 -5.63 -34.04 -16.39
C ARG A 223 -6.52 -32.86 -16.86
N PRO A 224 -7.66 -33.12 -17.54
CA PRO A 224 -8.57 -32.07 -17.97
C PRO A 224 -9.16 -31.25 -16.81
N ALA A 225 -9.33 -29.94 -17.03
CA ALA A 225 -9.79 -29.00 -16.00
C ALA A 225 -11.18 -29.33 -15.46
N ILE A 226 -12.08 -29.80 -16.34
CA ILE A 226 -13.45 -30.15 -15.98
C ILE A 226 -13.53 -31.29 -14.95
N CYS A 227 -12.51 -32.14 -14.89
CA CYS A 227 -12.45 -33.25 -13.94
C CYS A 227 -12.23 -32.76 -12.51
N TYR A 228 -11.40 -31.72 -12.32
CA TYR A 228 -11.21 -31.10 -11.02
C TYR A 228 -12.45 -30.33 -10.56
N PHE A 229 -13.17 -29.67 -11.47
CA PHE A 229 -14.38 -28.90 -11.10
C PHE A 229 -15.47 -29.77 -10.45
N LYS A 230 -15.49 -31.06 -10.77
CA LYS A 230 -16.44 -32.03 -10.19
C LYS A 230 -16.07 -32.49 -8.78
N GLN A 231 -14.80 -32.36 -8.36
CA GLN A 231 -14.30 -32.90 -7.09
C GLN A 231 -14.62 -32.02 -5.86
N GLY A 232 -15.24 -30.85 -6.07
CA GLY A 232 -15.55 -29.90 -4.99
C GLY A 232 -14.36 -29.02 -4.60
N VAL A 233 -14.59 -28.07 -3.69
CA VAL A 233 -13.58 -27.09 -3.27
C VAL A 233 -13.03 -27.47 -1.89
N ASP A 234 -11.72 -27.66 -1.78
CA ASP A 234 -11.05 -27.73 -0.49
C ASP A 234 -10.76 -26.31 0.03
N VAL A 235 -11.54 -25.90 1.04
CA VAL A 235 -11.46 -24.57 1.66
C VAL A 235 -10.20 -24.34 2.48
N ASN A 236 -9.44 -25.39 2.78
CA ASN A 236 -8.18 -25.30 3.54
C ASN A 236 -6.95 -25.21 2.63
N SER A 237 -7.10 -25.51 1.33
CA SER A 237 -6.01 -25.49 0.35
C SER A 237 -5.40 -24.09 0.13
N ILE A 238 -4.12 -24.07 -0.24
CA ILE A 238 -3.39 -22.85 -0.59
C ILE A 238 -3.99 -22.23 -1.87
N THR A 239 -4.40 -23.09 -2.81
CA THR A 239 -5.02 -22.69 -4.08
C THR A 239 -6.34 -21.96 -3.86
N PHE A 240 -7.19 -22.42 -2.93
CA PHE A 240 -8.42 -21.71 -2.55
C PHE A 240 -8.14 -20.34 -1.92
N SER A 241 -7.24 -20.30 -0.94
CA SER A 241 -6.84 -19.05 -0.27
C SER A 241 -6.29 -18.02 -1.28
N SER A 242 -5.42 -18.47 -2.17
CA SER A 242 -4.89 -17.67 -3.29
C SER A 242 -6.00 -17.18 -4.21
N GLY A 243 -6.89 -18.07 -4.67
CA GLY A 243 -7.99 -17.72 -5.56
C GLY A 243 -8.92 -16.66 -4.98
N VAL A 244 -9.26 -16.76 -3.69
CA VAL A 244 -10.06 -15.75 -2.99
C VAL A 244 -9.32 -14.40 -2.92
N LYS A 245 -8.02 -14.39 -2.62
CA LYS A 245 -7.20 -13.16 -2.67
C LYS A 245 -7.25 -12.53 -4.06
N MET A 246 -7.10 -13.33 -5.12
CA MET A 246 -7.17 -12.84 -6.51
C MET A 246 -8.53 -12.20 -6.82
N ILE A 247 -9.64 -12.88 -6.47
CA ILE A 247 -11.00 -12.37 -6.69
C ILE A 247 -11.23 -11.06 -5.92
N LEU A 248 -10.80 -10.98 -4.65
CA LEU A 248 -10.92 -9.75 -3.86
C LEU A 248 -10.12 -8.59 -4.48
N LEU A 249 -8.87 -8.83 -4.89
CA LEU A 249 -8.02 -7.82 -5.55
C LEU A 249 -8.66 -7.31 -6.85
N LEU A 250 -9.19 -8.24 -7.65
CA LEU A 250 -9.86 -7.98 -8.92
C LEU A 250 -11.12 -7.13 -8.73
N LEU A 251 -12.04 -7.56 -7.86
CA LEU A 251 -13.30 -6.86 -7.60
C LEU A 251 -13.05 -5.50 -6.97
N TRP A 252 -12.14 -5.41 -5.99
CA TRP A 252 -11.78 -4.15 -5.35
C TRP A 252 -11.16 -3.18 -6.36
N GLY A 253 -10.14 -3.63 -7.11
CA GLY A 253 -9.42 -2.83 -8.09
C GLY A 253 -10.33 -2.28 -9.19
N PHE A 254 -11.24 -3.12 -9.70
CA PHE A 254 -12.24 -2.69 -10.69
C PHE A 254 -13.25 -1.71 -10.11
N SER A 255 -13.85 -2.05 -8.96
CA SER A 255 -14.91 -1.24 -8.34
C SER A 255 -14.43 0.16 -7.99
N ILE A 256 -13.24 0.29 -7.38
CA ILE A 256 -12.72 1.61 -6.98
C ILE A 256 -12.38 2.48 -8.20
N ARG A 257 -11.87 1.90 -9.29
CA ARG A 257 -11.54 2.62 -10.53
C ARG A 257 -12.80 3.13 -11.22
N ILE A 258 -13.83 2.30 -11.31
CA ILE A 258 -15.13 2.72 -11.83
C ILE A 258 -15.75 3.81 -10.97
N ALA A 259 -15.75 3.63 -9.65
CA ALA A 259 -16.33 4.62 -8.75
C ALA A 259 -15.64 6.00 -8.92
N LYS A 260 -14.32 6.00 -9.09
CA LYS A 260 -13.52 7.22 -9.36
C LYS A 260 -13.75 7.83 -10.75
N MET A 261 -14.39 7.15 -11.69
CA MET A 261 -14.80 7.78 -12.96
C MET A 261 -15.98 8.75 -12.79
N PHE A 262 -16.69 8.70 -11.66
CA PHE A 262 -17.83 9.58 -11.39
C PHE A 262 -17.40 10.82 -10.58
N GLU A 263 -17.59 12.00 -11.16
CA GLU A 263 -17.26 13.29 -10.53
C GLU A 263 -17.95 13.45 -9.16
N ARG A 264 -19.21 13.01 -9.03
CA ARG A 264 -19.96 13.08 -7.76
C ARG A 264 -19.33 12.24 -6.66
N PHE A 265 -18.83 11.04 -7.00
CA PHE A 265 -18.22 10.13 -6.04
C PHE A 265 -16.84 10.62 -5.63
N GLU A 266 -15.94 10.85 -6.59
CA GLU A 266 -14.57 11.31 -6.31
C GLU A 266 -14.57 12.71 -5.68
N GLY A 267 -15.32 13.65 -6.24
CA GLY A 267 -15.46 15.01 -5.69
C GLY A 267 -16.14 15.02 -4.32
N GLY A 268 -17.09 14.11 -4.08
CA GLY A 268 -17.75 13.91 -2.79
C GLY A 268 -16.78 13.46 -1.70
N LEU A 269 -15.94 12.46 -2.00
CA LEU A 269 -14.91 11.97 -1.08
C LEU A 269 -13.86 13.04 -0.78
N ARG A 270 -13.35 13.74 -1.80
CA ARG A 270 -12.39 14.85 -1.64
C ARG A 270 -12.98 16.00 -0.81
N LYS A 271 -14.24 16.37 -1.05
CA LYS A 271 -14.96 17.37 -0.24
C LYS A 271 -15.15 16.90 1.20
N PHE A 272 -15.40 15.62 1.41
CA PHE A 272 -15.55 15.04 2.75
C PHE A 272 -14.23 15.05 3.52
N ALA A 273 -13.14 14.62 2.89
CA ALA A 273 -11.79 14.70 3.44
C ALA A 273 -11.44 16.14 3.85
N TYR A 274 -11.61 17.09 2.93
CA TYR A 274 -11.39 18.52 3.19
C TYR A 274 -12.21 19.03 4.40
N ARG A 275 -13.49 18.69 4.49
CA ARG A 275 -14.35 19.10 5.62
C ARG A 275 -13.87 18.53 6.96
N MET A 276 -13.46 17.26 6.99
CA MET A 276 -12.95 16.63 8.20
C MET A 276 -11.62 17.27 8.64
N HIS A 277 -10.71 17.51 7.69
CA HIS A 277 -9.48 18.23 7.95
C HIS A 277 -9.75 19.64 8.47
N HIS A 278 -10.60 20.40 7.79
CA HIS A 278 -10.97 21.77 8.17
C HIS A 278 -11.53 21.81 9.60
N LYS A 279 -12.48 20.93 9.91
CA LYS A 279 -13.05 20.82 11.26
C LYS A 279 -11.99 20.47 12.31
N SER A 280 -11.05 19.57 12.00
CA SER A 280 -9.95 19.24 12.90
C SER A 280 -9.05 20.45 13.17
N ARG A 281 -8.79 21.30 12.15
CA ARG A 281 -7.99 22.53 12.31
C ARG A 281 -8.70 23.58 13.15
N ILE A 282 -10.01 23.76 12.97
CA ILE A 282 -10.80 24.69 13.80
C ILE A 282 -10.69 24.25 15.27
N LEU A 283 -10.94 22.96 15.57
CA LEU A 283 -10.88 22.45 16.93
C LEU A 283 -9.48 22.59 17.55
N ARG A 284 -8.44 22.46 16.72
CA ARG A 284 -7.04 22.48 17.17
C ARG A 284 -6.45 23.88 17.31
N TYR A 285 -6.78 24.80 16.40
CA TYR A 285 -6.14 26.11 16.27
C TYR A 285 -7.08 27.31 16.35
N GLY A 286 -8.41 27.12 16.27
CA GLY A 286 -9.40 28.20 16.35
C GLY A 286 -9.38 29.17 15.17
N VAL A 287 -8.86 28.77 14.00
CA VAL A 287 -8.58 29.65 12.85
C VAL A 287 -9.78 29.79 11.92
N ASP A 288 -10.94 30.23 12.44
CA ASP A 288 -12.01 30.79 11.61
C ASP A 288 -12.36 32.18 12.13
N ALA A 289 -12.23 33.19 11.27
CA ALA A 289 -12.37 34.63 11.54
C ALA A 289 -13.77 35.09 12.02
N GLY A 290 -14.65 34.17 12.41
CA GLY A 290 -16.00 34.48 12.90
C GLY A 290 -16.56 33.47 13.90
N SER A 291 -15.80 32.45 14.34
CA SER A 291 -16.29 31.49 15.33
C SER A 291 -15.63 31.72 16.69
N THR A 292 -16.44 31.87 17.74
CA THR A 292 -16.04 31.85 19.16
C THR A 292 -15.61 30.44 19.62
N THR A 293 -15.02 29.64 18.73
CA THR A 293 -14.48 28.34 19.11
C THR A 293 -13.16 28.53 19.85
N GLN A 294 -13.26 28.42 21.18
CA GLN A 294 -12.10 28.39 22.07
C GLN A 294 -11.13 27.28 21.64
N ILE A 295 -9.89 27.67 21.37
CA ILE A 295 -8.77 26.78 21.03
C ILE A 295 -8.66 25.70 22.11
N TRP A 296 -8.50 24.43 21.70
CA TRP A 296 -8.25 23.38 22.68
C TRP A 296 -6.95 23.64 23.44
N ASP A 297 -7.06 23.76 24.76
CA ASP A 297 -5.95 23.94 25.69
C ASP A 297 -5.99 22.79 26.70
N PRO A 298 -4.89 22.00 26.83
CA PRO A 298 -4.83 20.95 27.83
C PRO A 298 -4.93 21.47 29.28
N ARG A 299 -4.66 22.76 29.53
CA ARG A 299 -4.67 23.36 30.87
C ARG A 299 -5.97 24.07 31.22
N ALA A 300 -6.75 24.45 30.21
CA ALA A 300 -7.99 25.21 30.41
C ALA A 300 -9.18 24.35 30.00
N ARG A 301 -10.03 24.00 30.98
CA ARG A 301 -11.29 23.31 30.74
C ARG A 301 -12.38 24.32 30.43
N ARG A 302 -13.19 24.06 29.41
CA ARG A 302 -14.33 24.92 29.05
C ARG A 302 -15.38 24.89 30.16
N LYS A 303 -15.95 26.06 30.48
CA LYS A 303 -17.03 26.21 31.47
C LYS A 303 -18.22 25.32 31.07
N GLY A 304 -18.63 24.39 31.93
CA GLY A 304 -19.71 23.42 31.66
C GLY A 304 -19.31 22.13 30.93
N GLN A 305 -18.08 22.00 30.41
CA GLN A 305 -17.61 20.73 29.82
C GLN A 305 -17.27 19.74 30.94
N GLY A 306 -17.64 18.46 30.82
CA GLY A 306 -17.24 17.37 31.74
C GLY A 306 -15.73 17.06 31.71
N PHE A 307 -15.17 16.42 32.76
CA PHE A 307 -13.75 16.02 32.80
C PHE A 307 -13.43 15.05 31.65
N PHE A 308 -14.26 14.01 31.51
CA PHE A 308 -14.20 13.08 30.39
C PHE A 308 -14.40 13.76 29.03
N GLY A 309 -15.27 14.78 28.96
CA GLY A 309 -15.49 15.54 27.74
C GLY A 309 -14.24 16.29 27.28
N HIS A 310 -13.44 16.84 28.20
CA HIS A 310 -12.16 17.50 27.89
C HIS A 310 -11.08 16.50 27.50
N LEU A 311 -11.04 15.35 28.17
CA LEU A 311 -10.13 14.24 27.86
C LEU A 311 -10.43 13.60 26.48
N LEU A 312 -11.66 13.64 25.98
CA LEU A 312 -11.98 13.02 24.68
C LEU A 312 -11.73 13.94 23.47
N GLU A 313 -11.51 15.24 23.66
CA GLU A 313 -11.30 16.18 22.55
C GLU A 313 -10.09 15.85 21.66
N PRO A 314 -8.90 15.50 22.19
CA PRO A 314 -7.75 15.10 21.36
C PRO A 314 -8.05 13.87 20.51
N PHE A 315 -8.81 12.92 21.04
CA PHE A 315 -9.22 11.72 20.31
C PHE A 315 -10.17 12.06 19.16
N LYS A 316 -11.13 12.99 19.37
CA LYS A 316 -11.99 13.49 18.30
C LYS A 316 -11.18 14.18 17.20
N ILE A 317 -10.21 15.04 17.56
CA ILE A 317 -9.31 15.69 16.60
C ILE A 317 -8.53 14.63 15.81
N ALA A 318 -7.99 13.63 16.50
CA ALA A 318 -7.24 12.54 15.88
C ALA A 318 -8.09 11.74 14.88
N LEU A 319 -9.31 11.37 15.26
CA LEU A 319 -10.23 10.65 14.37
C LEU A 319 -10.52 11.45 13.09
N LEU A 320 -10.75 12.77 13.19
CA LEU A 320 -11.00 13.62 12.03
C LEU A 320 -9.78 13.73 11.10
N VAL A 321 -8.58 13.85 11.67
CA VAL A 321 -7.32 13.91 10.89
C VAL A 321 -7.06 12.58 10.18
N VAL A 322 -7.17 11.46 10.91
CA VAL A 322 -6.93 10.12 10.36
C VAL A 322 -7.95 9.80 9.27
N LEU A 323 -9.24 10.08 9.50
CA LEU A 323 -10.27 9.89 8.48
C LEU A 323 -10.00 10.72 7.23
N SER A 324 -9.61 11.99 7.38
CA SER A 324 -9.23 12.82 6.24
C SER A 324 -8.09 12.21 5.44
N ILE A 325 -7.02 11.78 6.11
CA ILE A 325 -5.84 11.23 5.42
C ILE A 325 -6.18 9.91 4.74
N GLN A 326 -6.97 9.04 5.36
CA GLN A 326 -7.41 7.78 4.74
C GLN A 326 -8.26 8.03 3.48
N LEU A 327 -9.12 9.04 3.49
CA LEU A 327 -9.87 9.46 2.30
C LEU A 327 -8.97 10.09 1.22
N ASP A 328 -7.94 10.83 1.63
CA ASP A 328 -6.94 11.37 0.72
C ASP A 328 -6.12 10.23 0.08
N PHE A 329 -5.71 9.19 0.84
CA PHE A 329 -5.09 7.99 0.24
C PHE A 329 -6.05 7.25 -0.70
N LEU A 330 -7.31 7.09 -0.30
CA LEU A 330 -8.32 6.44 -1.14
C LEU A 330 -8.52 7.18 -2.47
N THR A 331 -8.49 8.51 -2.48
CA THR A 331 -8.67 9.35 -3.68
C THR A 331 -7.37 9.68 -4.41
N SER A 332 -6.22 9.37 -3.82
CA SER A 332 -4.89 9.70 -4.34
C SER A 332 -4.57 8.90 -5.61
N PHE A 333 -3.91 9.55 -6.56
CA PHE A 333 -3.35 8.92 -7.75
C PHE A 333 -2.11 8.09 -7.42
N LEU A 334 -1.28 8.51 -6.46
CA LEU A 334 -0.15 7.70 -5.97
C LEU A 334 -0.61 6.30 -5.53
N ALA A 335 -1.67 6.23 -4.72
CA ALA A 335 -2.20 4.97 -4.24
C ALA A 335 -2.67 4.07 -5.40
N GLU A 336 -3.13 4.68 -6.50
CA GLU A 336 -3.51 3.95 -7.72
C GLU A 336 -2.31 3.30 -8.41
N VAL A 337 -1.25 4.07 -8.62
CA VAL A 337 0.01 3.62 -9.23
C VAL A 337 0.65 2.54 -8.36
N TYR A 338 0.72 2.78 -7.06
CA TYR A 338 1.27 1.86 -6.08
C TYR A 338 0.56 0.50 -6.13
N TRP A 339 -0.78 0.49 -6.09
CA TRP A 339 -1.57 -0.75 -6.12
C TRP A 339 -1.40 -1.53 -7.42
N LEU A 340 -1.33 -0.84 -8.57
CA LEU A 340 -1.14 -1.48 -9.87
C LEU A 340 0.26 -2.05 -10.04
N LEU A 341 1.29 -1.33 -9.59
CA LEU A 341 2.67 -1.82 -9.57
C LEU A 341 2.79 -3.08 -8.71
N PHE A 342 2.14 -3.08 -7.56
CA PHE A 342 2.13 -4.22 -6.68
C PHE A 342 1.43 -5.44 -7.31
N THR A 343 0.25 -5.20 -7.91
CA THR A 343 -0.55 -6.23 -8.58
C THR A 343 0.22 -6.87 -9.74
N ILE A 344 0.89 -6.08 -10.58
CA ILE A 344 1.65 -6.61 -11.72
C ILE A 344 2.89 -7.40 -11.29
N ILE A 345 3.58 -6.98 -10.22
CA ILE A 345 4.71 -7.74 -9.65
C ILE A 345 4.24 -9.09 -9.13
N TYR A 346 3.13 -9.11 -8.40
CA TYR A 346 2.53 -10.35 -7.88
C TYR A 346 2.21 -11.35 -8.99
N ILE A 347 1.45 -10.91 -9.98
CA ILE A 347 1.00 -11.77 -11.07
C ILE A 347 2.19 -12.25 -11.90
N THR A 348 3.15 -11.36 -12.20
CA THR A 348 4.36 -11.73 -12.96
C THR A 348 5.16 -12.79 -12.22
N THR A 349 5.36 -12.64 -10.90
CA THR A 349 6.10 -13.61 -10.09
C THR A 349 5.43 -14.98 -10.12
N ARG A 350 4.10 -15.03 -10.02
CA ARG A 350 3.33 -16.28 -10.10
C ARG A 350 3.37 -16.89 -11.49
N LEU A 351 3.18 -16.09 -12.53
CA LEU A 351 3.23 -16.55 -13.91
C LEU A 351 4.61 -17.15 -14.25
N VAL A 352 5.70 -16.53 -13.79
CA VAL A 352 7.06 -17.06 -13.98
C VAL A 352 7.24 -18.39 -13.25
N LYS A 353 6.82 -18.48 -11.98
CA LYS A 353 6.87 -19.74 -11.22
C LYS A 353 6.02 -20.84 -11.84
N PHE A 354 4.86 -20.46 -12.39
CA PHE A 354 3.91 -21.38 -13.01
C PHE A 354 4.39 -21.88 -14.39
N ARG A 355 5.23 -21.11 -15.08
CA ARG A 355 5.82 -21.49 -16.37
C ARG A 355 6.98 -22.50 -16.25
N ILE A 356 7.58 -22.68 -15.07
CA ILE A 356 8.69 -23.63 -14.86
C ILE A 356 8.38 -25.05 -15.36
N PRO A 357 7.21 -25.66 -15.04
CA PRO A 357 6.85 -26.99 -15.53
C PRO A 357 6.36 -27.05 -17.00
N SER A 358 6.41 -25.95 -17.77
CA SER A 358 5.87 -25.93 -19.15
C SER A 358 6.64 -26.88 -20.08
N PRO A 359 5.95 -27.60 -20.98
CA PRO A 359 6.58 -28.39 -22.04
C PRO A 359 7.61 -27.59 -22.86
N ALA A 360 8.76 -28.20 -23.17
CA ALA A 360 9.81 -27.54 -23.95
C ALA A 360 9.33 -27.09 -25.34
N ASP A 361 8.39 -27.85 -25.92
CA ASP A 361 7.79 -27.59 -27.23
C ASP A 361 6.92 -26.33 -27.27
N ASP A 362 6.42 -25.85 -26.13
CA ASP A 362 5.69 -24.57 -26.06
C ASP A 362 6.59 -23.37 -26.39
N ASN A 363 7.92 -23.53 -26.30
CA ASN A 363 8.87 -22.48 -26.65
C ASN A 363 9.20 -22.44 -28.15
N LYS A 364 8.66 -23.36 -28.96
CA LYS A 364 8.77 -23.31 -30.43
C LYS A 364 7.89 -22.18 -30.96
N TRP A 365 8.46 -21.31 -31.80
CA TRP A 365 7.74 -20.17 -32.37
C TRP A 365 6.74 -20.62 -33.44
N THR A 366 5.45 -20.35 -33.22
CA THR A 366 4.36 -20.55 -34.18
C THR A 366 3.79 -19.22 -34.66
N PHE A 367 2.99 -19.24 -35.73
CA PHE A 367 2.28 -18.04 -36.20
C PHE A 367 1.43 -17.39 -35.09
N GLY A 368 0.71 -18.21 -34.32
CA GLY A 368 -0.11 -17.77 -33.18
C GLY A 368 0.67 -17.04 -32.08
N GLN A 369 1.97 -17.33 -31.95
CA GLN A 369 2.86 -16.66 -31.00
C GLN A 369 3.48 -15.37 -31.54
N VAL A 370 3.76 -15.29 -32.84
CA VAL A 370 4.39 -14.12 -33.48
C VAL A 370 3.37 -12.98 -33.67
N LEU A 371 2.14 -13.31 -34.06
CA LEU A 371 1.10 -12.31 -34.36
C LEU A 371 0.84 -11.34 -33.19
N PRO A 372 0.64 -11.78 -31.93
CA PRO A 372 0.41 -10.89 -30.80
C PRO A 372 1.57 -9.91 -30.53
N LEU A 373 2.82 -10.32 -30.80
CA LEU A 373 3.98 -9.45 -30.64
C LEU A 373 4.06 -8.39 -31.74
N ILE A 374 3.73 -8.74 -32.99
CA ILE A 374 3.71 -7.78 -34.09
C ILE A 374 2.61 -6.73 -33.86
N LEU A 375 1.45 -7.12 -33.33
CA LEU A 375 0.38 -6.18 -32.99
C LEU A 375 0.81 -5.14 -31.95
N LEU A 376 1.83 -5.43 -31.14
CA LEU A 376 2.42 -4.51 -30.17
C LEU A 376 3.22 -3.36 -30.83
N VAL A 377 3.65 -3.52 -32.09
CA VAL A 377 4.41 -2.51 -32.82
C VAL A 377 3.55 -1.30 -33.15
N ALA A 378 2.27 -1.50 -33.49
CA ALA A 378 1.35 -0.43 -33.86
C ALA A 378 1.22 0.67 -32.79
N PRO A 379 0.96 0.38 -31.50
CA PRO A 379 0.84 1.43 -30.48
C PRO A 379 2.16 2.15 -30.20
N ILE A 380 3.29 1.46 -30.36
CA ILE A 380 4.62 2.06 -30.25
C ILE A 380 4.85 3.04 -31.40
N ALA A 381 4.49 2.66 -32.63
CA ALA A 381 4.59 3.53 -33.80
C ALA A 381 3.78 4.82 -33.62
N ILE A 382 2.54 4.73 -33.13
CA ILE A 382 1.70 5.92 -32.84
C ILE A 382 2.34 6.82 -31.80
N ALA A 383 2.93 6.26 -30.74
CA ALA A 383 3.62 7.05 -29.72
C ALA A 383 4.84 7.79 -30.29
N ILE A 384 5.63 7.11 -31.14
CA ILE A 384 6.79 7.68 -31.81
C ILE A 384 6.37 8.81 -32.75
N GLU A 385 5.35 8.58 -33.59
CA GLU A 385 4.81 9.57 -34.51
C GLU A 385 4.29 10.80 -33.75
N SER A 386 3.52 10.58 -32.68
CA SER A 386 3.00 11.65 -31.82
C SER A 386 4.12 12.44 -31.15
N PHE A 387 5.23 11.79 -30.80
CA PHE A 387 6.39 12.46 -30.21
C PHE A 387 7.11 13.36 -31.21
N TYR A 388 7.26 12.92 -32.47
CA TYR A 388 7.91 13.70 -33.53
C TYR A 388 7.02 14.81 -34.10
N THR A 389 5.71 14.58 -34.18
CA THR A 389 4.73 15.56 -34.67
C THR A 389 4.33 16.59 -33.61
N ALA A 390 4.61 16.34 -32.32
CA ALA A 390 4.34 17.29 -31.25
C ALA A 390 5.11 18.60 -31.49
N PRO A 391 4.41 19.74 -31.69
CA PRO A 391 5.06 21.00 -32.04
C PRO A 391 6.06 21.40 -30.96
N LYS A 392 7.31 21.65 -31.39
CA LYS A 392 8.33 22.30 -30.55
C LYS A 392 7.98 23.78 -30.47
N THR A 393 7.22 24.16 -29.46
CA THR A 393 7.01 25.55 -29.03
C THR A 393 6.22 26.42 -30.02
N HIS A 394 4.96 26.69 -29.68
CA HIS A 394 4.51 28.07 -29.60
C HIS A 394 3.88 28.24 -28.23
N THR A 395 4.39 29.20 -27.47
CA THR A 395 3.68 29.83 -26.36
C THR A 395 2.24 30.04 -26.84
N PRO A 396 1.22 29.38 -26.28
CA PRO A 396 -0.13 29.87 -26.49
C PRO A 396 -0.07 31.30 -25.94
N GLN A 397 -0.21 32.28 -26.83
CA GLN A 397 -0.54 33.63 -26.42
C GLN A 397 -1.69 33.45 -25.43
N MET A 398 -1.44 33.80 -24.18
CA MET A 398 -2.48 33.96 -23.19
C MET A 398 -3.34 35.09 -23.72
N THR A 399 -4.34 34.76 -24.52
CA THR A 399 -5.51 35.61 -24.63
C THR A 399 -6.02 35.68 -23.20
N HIS A 400 -5.82 36.85 -22.59
CA HIS A 400 -6.37 37.26 -21.30
C HIS A 400 -7.91 37.29 -21.37
N THR A 401 -8.55 36.19 -21.74
CA THR A 401 -9.98 36.04 -21.75
C THR A 401 -10.36 35.10 -20.62
N ASN A 402 -10.74 35.76 -19.53
CA ASN A 402 -11.54 35.28 -18.41
C ASN A 402 -10.80 34.71 -17.19
N THR A 403 -9.93 35.55 -16.63
CA THR A 403 -9.81 35.70 -15.16
C THR A 403 -11.14 36.14 -14.50
N GLN A 404 -12.18 36.46 -15.28
CA GLN A 404 -13.49 36.91 -14.80
C GLN A 404 -14.50 35.79 -14.43
N GLN A 405 -14.16 34.50 -14.56
CA GLN A 405 -14.96 33.43 -13.92
C GLN A 405 -14.51 33.09 -12.49
N MET A 406 -13.56 33.85 -11.92
CA MET A 406 -13.13 33.71 -10.52
C MET A 406 -13.99 34.45 -9.50
N ASN A 407 -14.92 35.31 -9.92
CA ASN A 407 -15.76 36.09 -9.01
C ASN A 407 -17.24 35.77 -9.17
N GLY A 408 -17.63 34.53 -8.85
CA GLY A 408 -18.96 34.34 -8.25
C GLY A 408 -18.92 34.90 -6.83
N PRO A 409 -19.97 35.58 -6.34
CA PRO A 409 -19.98 36.14 -4.99
C PRO A 409 -19.96 34.99 -3.97
N GLY A 410 -18.77 34.56 -3.53
CA GLY A 410 -18.61 33.52 -2.52
C GLY A 410 -17.28 32.74 -2.46
N SER A 411 -16.32 32.93 -3.38
CA SER A 411 -15.05 32.15 -3.39
C SER A 411 -13.81 32.95 -3.02
N GLY A 412 -13.70 33.35 -1.75
CA GLY A 412 -12.53 34.08 -1.23
C GLY A 412 -11.37 33.24 -0.73
N LEU A 413 -11.20 31.98 -1.15
CA LEU A 413 -10.10 31.12 -0.68
C LEU A 413 -9.40 30.45 -1.85
N ASP A 414 -8.12 30.82 -2.08
CA ASP A 414 -7.23 30.09 -2.98
C ASP A 414 -7.21 28.60 -2.58
N PRO A 415 -7.59 27.67 -3.47
CA PRO A 415 -7.63 26.24 -3.15
C PRO A 415 -6.29 25.70 -2.65
N VAL A 416 -5.19 26.34 -3.07
CA VAL A 416 -3.81 26.00 -2.68
C VAL A 416 -3.46 26.51 -1.27
N ALA A 417 -4.05 27.62 -0.81
CA ALA A 417 -3.79 28.17 0.53
C ALA A 417 -4.22 27.19 1.65
N GLY A 418 -5.19 26.31 1.36
CA GLY A 418 -5.62 25.23 2.27
C GLY A 418 -4.56 24.15 2.53
N LEU A 419 -3.52 24.02 1.70
CA LEU A 419 -2.57 22.90 1.71
C LEU A 419 -1.31 23.15 2.55
N GLY A 420 -1.14 24.33 3.15
CA GLY A 420 0.00 24.62 4.02
C GLY A 420 0.12 23.68 5.24
N HIS A 421 -0.93 22.92 5.57
CA HIS A 421 -0.91 21.91 6.63
C HIS A 421 -0.04 20.70 6.31
N VAL A 422 0.21 20.43 5.03
CA VAL A 422 1.01 19.28 4.55
C VAL A 422 2.47 19.35 5.03
N ASP A 423 2.97 20.56 5.30
CA ASP A 423 4.31 20.77 5.85
C ASP A 423 4.41 20.59 7.37
N SER A 424 3.29 20.36 8.05
CA SER A 424 3.30 20.08 9.49
C SER A 424 3.87 18.69 9.80
N LEU A 425 4.65 18.60 10.89
CA LEU A 425 5.16 17.31 11.40
C LEU A 425 4.01 16.35 11.75
N ALA A 426 2.89 16.91 12.21
CA ALA A 426 1.64 16.23 12.46
C ALA A 426 1.17 15.42 11.25
N TYR A 427 0.98 16.11 10.12
CA TYR A 427 0.52 15.50 8.88
C TYR A 427 1.52 14.47 8.36
N ARG A 428 2.82 14.83 8.33
CA ARG A 428 3.88 13.94 7.83
C ARG A 428 3.91 12.62 8.60
N GLY A 429 3.91 12.64 9.93
CA GLY A 429 3.93 11.41 10.71
C GLY A 429 2.73 10.50 10.45
N VAL A 430 1.51 11.06 10.34
CA VAL A 430 0.32 10.28 9.97
C VAL A 430 0.43 9.74 8.55
N PHE A 431 0.86 10.57 7.60
CA PHE A 431 1.07 10.18 6.20
C PHE A 431 2.01 8.98 6.10
N PHE A 432 3.13 8.98 6.81
CA PHE A 432 4.10 7.88 6.74
C PHE A 432 3.63 6.62 7.47
N LEU A 433 2.94 6.74 8.60
CA LEU A 433 2.31 5.58 9.26
C LEU A 433 1.22 4.97 8.38
N ALA A 434 0.45 5.80 7.66
CA ALA A 434 -0.50 5.34 6.65
C ALA A 434 0.20 4.74 5.43
N ALA A 435 1.26 5.34 4.91
CA ALA A 435 2.01 4.78 3.79
C ALA A 435 2.61 3.41 4.15
N LEU A 436 3.17 3.27 5.35
CA LEU A 436 3.62 1.99 5.91
C LEU A 436 2.50 0.95 5.92
N SER A 437 1.30 1.32 6.37
CA SER A 437 0.17 0.38 6.33
C SER A 437 -0.11 -0.12 4.91
N TYR A 438 -0.16 0.77 3.92
CA TYR A 438 -0.40 0.40 2.53
C TYR A 438 0.74 -0.48 1.96
N ILE A 439 1.99 -0.22 2.34
CA ILE A 439 3.15 -1.04 1.99
C ILE A 439 3.01 -2.46 2.54
N GLU A 440 2.62 -2.59 3.81
CA GLU A 440 2.40 -3.87 4.48
C GLU A 440 1.25 -4.65 3.84
N VAL A 441 0.12 -3.99 3.57
CA VAL A 441 -1.02 -4.59 2.85
C VAL A 441 -0.55 -5.10 1.50
N GLY A 442 0.25 -4.31 0.79
CA GLY A 442 0.94 -4.73 -0.42
C GLY A 442 1.66 -6.02 -0.13
N ILE A 443 2.82 -5.99 0.55
CA ILE A 443 3.71 -7.14 0.77
C ILE A 443 2.96 -8.44 1.08
N TYR A 444 1.93 -8.39 1.94
CA TYR A 444 1.07 -9.54 2.25
C TYR A 444 0.45 -10.22 1.00
N PHE A 445 0.01 -9.46 0.01
CA PHE A 445 -0.55 -9.98 -1.22
C PHE A 445 0.50 -10.52 -2.21
N VAL A 446 1.78 -10.09 -2.17
CA VAL A 446 2.85 -10.63 -3.07
C VAL A 446 3.48 -11.88 -2.47
N LEU A 447 3.73 -11.87 -1.16
CA LEU A 447 4.35 -13.00 -0.49
C LEU A 447 3.32 -14.12 -0.35
N ASP A 448 3.38 -15.06 -1.30
CA ASP A 448 2.75 -16.36 -1.16
C ASP A 448 3.34 -17.05 0.06
N GLN A 449 2.62 -17.00 1.18
CA GLN A 449 3.01 -17.74 2.38
C GLN A 449 2.64 -19.22 2.16
N PRO A 450 3.63 -20.13 2.13
CA PRO A 450 3.38 -21.55 1.91
C PRO A 450 2.64 -22.23 3.07
N ASP A 451 2.61 -21.63 4.27
CA ASP A 451 2.20 -22.33 5.50
C ASP A 451 0.89 -21.83 6.15
N THR A 452 0.10 -20.96 5.50
CA THR A 452 -1.18 -20.52 6.08
C THR A 452 -2.31 -21.46 5.71
N GLU A 453 -2.51 -22.52 6.49
CA GLU A 453 -3.70 -23.38 6.42
C GLU A 453 -4.97 -22.55 6.77
N GLY A 454 -5.88 -22.44 5.81
CA GLY A 454 -7.23 -21.88 6.00
C GLY A 454 -7.39 -20.37 5.76
N LEU A 455 -8.54 -19.99 5.19
CA LEU A 455 -8.89 -18.63 4.78
C LEU A 455 -9.25 -17.69 5.95
N ALA A 456 -9.89 -18.21 7.00
CA ALA A 456 -10.55 -17.38 8.02
C ALA A 456 -9.57 -16.66 8.97
N LEU A 457 -8.51 -17.35 9.42
CA LEU A 457 -7.57 -16.81 10.40
C LEU A 457 -6.66 -15.70 9.79
N PRO A 458 -6.07 -15.87 8.59
CA PRO A 458 -5.30 -14.82 7.94
C PRO A 458 -6.16 -13.61 7.58
N LEU A 459 -7.37 -13.82 7.04
CA LEU A 459 -8.28 -12.71 6.73
C LEU A 459 -8.71 -11.94 7.99
N LEU A 460 -8.99 -12.62 9.09
CA LEU A 460 -9.31 -11.97 10.36
C LEU A 460 -8.12 -11.16 10.90
N GLN A 461 -6.91 -11.72 10.80
CA GLN A 461 -5.68 -11.06 11.22
C GLN A 461 -5.37 -9.80 10.39
N ILE A 462 -5.60 -9.87 9.08
CA ILE A 462 -5.51 -8.74 8.15
C ILE A 462 -6.58 -7.70 8.48
N ALA A 463 -7.82 -8.12 8.70
CA ALA A 463 -8.91 -7.20 9.05
C ALA A 463 -8.62 -6.48 10.37
N LEU A 464 -8.13 -7.19 11.40
CA LEU A 464 -7.78 -6.59 12.68
C LEU A 464 -6.54 -5.70 12.60
N SER A 465 -5.51 -6.10 11.85
CA SER A 465 -4.31 -5.27 11.67
C SER A 465 -4.62 -4.00 10.87
N ILE A 466 -5.30 -4.12 9.73
CA ILE A 466 -5.55 -3.01 8.81
C ILE A 466 -6.67 -2.08 9.27
N LEU A 467 -7.81 -2.63 9.71
CA LEU A 467 -8.98 -1.81 10.02
C LEU A 467 -8.95 -1.25 11.43
N LEU A 468 -8.17 -1.85 12.34
CA LEU A 468 -8.19 -1.49 13.75
C LEU A 468 -6.82 -1.02 14.24
N LEU A 469 -5.80 -1.86 14.18
CA LEU A 469 -4.50 -1.55 14.77
C LEU A 469 -3.73 -0.42 14.05
N GLN A 470 -3.67 -0.44 12.72
CA GLN A 470 -2.97 0.58 11.94
C GLN A 470 -3.59 1.99 12.12
N PRO A 471 -4.92 2.19 12.05
CA PRO A 471 -5.56 3.47 12.38
C PRO A 471 -5.30 3.89 13.83
N LEU A 472 -5.23 2.97 14.79
CA LEU A 472 -4.93 3.29 16.18
C LEU A 472 -3.53 3.89 16.36
N TYR A 473 -2.51 3.40 15.64
CA TYR A 473 -1.18 4.03 15.65
C TYR A 473 -1.18 5.44 15.05
N GLN A 474 -1.98 5.66 14.01
CA GLN A 474 -2.15 6.99 13.43
C GLN A 474 -2.88 7.93 14.41
N ILE A 475 -3.93 7.45 15.08
CA ILE A 475 -4.65 8.18 16.13
C ILE A 475 -3.70 8.50 17.28
N TYR A 476 -2.90 7.53 17.72
CA TYR A 476 -1.89 7.69 18.77
C TYR A 476 -0.96 8.85 18.46
N TRP A 477 -0.38 8.85 17.27
CA TRP A 477 0.51 9.90 16.79
C TRP A 477 -0.15 11.28 16.86
N VAL A 478 -1.37 11.43 16.33
CA VAL A 478 -2.06 12.73 16.33
C VAL A 478 -2.39 13.19 17.73
N VAL A 479 -2.84 12.29 18.61
CA VAL A 479 -3.10 12.62 20.01
C VAL A 479 -1.83 13.13 20.68
N CYS A 480 -0.72 12.40 20.57
CA CYS A 480 0.56 12.83 21.13
C CYS A 480 1.02 14.18 20.57
N ASP A 481 0.86 14.40 19.26
CA ASP A 481 1.22 15.64 18.60
C ASP A 481 0.35 16.84 19.04
N VAL A 482 -0.95 16.66 19.23
CA VAL A 482 -1.86 17.69 19.77
C VAL A 482 -1.36 18.19 21.12
N PHE A 483 -0.96 17.29 22.01
CA PHE A 483 -0.40 17.62 23.32
C PHE A 483 1.02 18.22 23.23
N LEU A 484 1.92 17.60 22.48
CA LEU A 484 3.32 18.02 22.36
C LEU A 484 3.45 19.41 21.72
N SER A 485 2.54 19.75 20.81
CA SER A 485 2.46 21.09 20.22
C SER A 485 2.19 22.19 21.26
N LYS A 486 1.47 21.88 22.35
CA LYS A 486 1.12 22.81 23.46
C LYS A 486 2.07 22.71 24.68
N ALA A 487 3.01 21.77 24.67
CA ALA A 487 3.98 21.59 25.74
C ALA A 487 5.04 22.73 25.74
N ILE A 488 5.41 23.25 26.91
CA ILE A 488 6.47 24.27 27.07
C ILE A 488 7.81 23.56 27.24
N TRP A 489 8.26 22.86 26.20
CA TRP A 489 9.53 22.12 26.19
C TRP A 489 10.54 22.81 25.28
N SER A 490 11.84 22.59 25.53
CA SER A 490 12.87 23.02 24.60
C SER A 490 12.67 22.32 23.25
N ARG A 491 13.00 23.01 22.16
CA ARG A 491 12.89 22.48 20.79
C ARG A 491 13.58 21.11 20.61
N PRO A 492 14.85 20.89 21.06
CA PRO A 492 15.49 19.58 20.92
C PRO A 492 14.74 18.48 21.66
N LEU A 493 14.18 18.78 22.85
CA LEU A 493 13.39 17.82 23.61
C LEU A 493 12.12 17.42 22.84
N LYS A 494 11.40 18.38 22.25
CA LYS A 494 10.21 18.09 21.43
C LYS A 494 10.56 17.19 20.24
N LEU A 495 11.63 17.51 19.52
CA LEU A 495 12.07 16.77 18.34
C LEU A 495 12.47 15.33 18.70
N THR A 496 13.32 15.16 19.73
CA THR A 496 13.68 13.83 20.23
C THR A 496 12.43 13.02 20.64
N THR A 497 11.43 13.67 21.26
CA THR A 497 10.16 12.98 21.61
C THR A 497 9.35 12.59 20.37
N TYR A 498 9.19 13.48 19.38
CA TYR A 498 8.52 13.13 18.13
C TYR A 498 9.18 11.94 17.44
N ASP A 499 10.51 11.92 17.41
CA ASP A 499 11.26 10.84 16.78
C ASP A 499 11.11 9.53 17.53
N THR A 500 11.13 9.59 18.86
CA THR A 500 10.92 8.41 19.70
C THR A 500 9.52 7.83 19.52
N LEU A 501 8.51 8.70 19.43
CA LEU A 501 7.13 8.31 19.18
C LEU A 501 6.99 7.68 17.78
N PHE A 502 7.54 8.32 16.74
CA PHE A 502 7.42 7.82 15.38
C PHE A 502 8.13 6.49 15.21
N LEU A 503 9.40 6.39 15.63
CA LEU A 503 10.20 5.17 15.52
C LEU A 503 9.57 4.04 16.34
N GLY A 504 9.06 4.34 17.54
CA GLY A 504 8.36 3.36 18.36
C GLY A 504 7.08 2.84 17.70
N SER A 505 6.20 3.73 17.22
CA SER A 505 4.95 3.34 16.59
C SER A 505 5.15 2.59 15.27
N SER A 506 6.06 3.05 14.42
CA SER A 506 6.35 2.42 13.13
C SER A 506 7.07 1.08 13.29
N ALA A 507 8.07 0.97 14.17
CA ALA A 507 8.74 -0.31 14.41
C ALA A 507 7.78 -1.33 15.03
N MET A 508 6.89 -0.88 15.92
CA MET A 508 5.85 -1.73 16.48
C MET A 508 4.86 -2.18 15.39
N GLN A 509 4.42 -1.28 14.51
CA GLN A 509 3.55 -1.60 13.38
C GLN A 509 4.19 -2.68 12.47
N VAL A 510 5.44 -2.47 12.05
CA VAL A 510 6.18 -3.43 11.21
C VAL A 510 6.36 -4.77 11.94
N SER A 511 6.81 -4.74 13.20
CA SER A 511 7.05 -5.96 13.98
C SER A 511 5.77 -6.76 14.21
N LEU A 512 4.63 -6.10 14.46
CA LEU A 512 3.35 -6.77 14.68
C LEU A 512 2.88 -7.48 13.42
N ASN A 513 3.07 -6.87 12.24
CA ASN A 513 2.68 -7.49 10.98
C ASN A 513 3.60 -8.64 10.60
N PHE A 514 4.93 -8.49 10.69
CA PHE A 514 5.84 -9.61 10.43
C PHE A 514 5.70 -10.74 11.45
N CYS A 515 5.44 -10.43 12.73
CA CYS A 515 5.16 -11.45 13.73
C CYS A 515 3.81 -12.11 13.50
N ALA A 516 2.80 -11.37 13.03
CA ALA A 516 1.53 -11.92 12.56
C ALA A 516 1.73 -12.90 11.38
N LEU A 517 2.53 -12.51 10.38
CA LEU A 517 2.92 -13.34 9.24
C LEU A 517 3.70 -14.60 9.70
N ASN A 518 4.63 -14.48 10.66
CA ASN A 518 5.43 -15.60 11.18
C ASN A 518 4.67 -16.49 12.18
N PHE A 519 3.69 -15.96 12.92
CA PHE A 519 2.84 -16.75 13.83
C PHE A 519 1.96 -17.73 13.06
N GLY A 520 1.61 -17.40 11.80
CA GLY A 520 1.02 -18.36 10.86
C GLY A 520 2.00 -19.48 10.48
N ILE A 521 3.27 -19.15 10.27
CA ILE A 521 4.31 -20.06 9.76
C ILE A 521 4.86 -21.02 10.83
N ALA A 522 5.24 -20.52 12.01
CA ALA A 522 5.98 -21.32 12.99
C ALA A 522 5.11 -22.30 13.80
N ASN A 523 3.80 -22.13 13.79
CA ASN A 523 2.86 -22.86 14.64
C ASN A 523 1.98 -23.86 13.89
N SER A 524 2.17 -24.05 12.58
CA SER A 524 1.49 -25.10 11.81
C SER A 524 1.80 -26.50 12.35
N ARG A 525 3.00 -26.74 12.93
CA ARG A 525 3.37 -28.05 13.51
C ARG A 525 3.14 -28.18 15.02
N ALA A 526 3.27 -27.11 15.80
CA ALA A 526 3.15 -27.17 17.27
C ALA A 526 1.71 -26.91 17.78
N LEU A 527 0.87 -26.25 16.98
CA LEU A 527 -0.49 -25.84 17.33
C LEU A 527 -1.58 -26.69 16.63
N GLN A 528 -1.21 -27.87 16.14
CA GLN A 528 -2.15 -28.90 15.66
C GLN A 528 -3.01 -29.49 16.79
N ALA A 529 -2.63 -29.28 18.06
CA ALA A 529 -3.40 -29.73 19.22
C ALA A 529 -4.45 -28.72 19.73
N GLY A 530 -4.53 -27.51 19.16
CA GLY A 530 -5.36 -26.42 19.68
C GLY A 530 -6.59 -26.09 18.82
N THR A 531 -7.76 -25.93 19.45
CA THR A 531 -9.02 -25.58 18.79
C THR A 531 -8.99 -24.16 18.20
N ALA A 532 -9.78 -23.88 17.16
CA ALA A 532 -9.87 -22.55 16.51
C ALA A 532 -10.15 -21.38 17.50
N SER A 533 -10.78 -21.66 18.64
CA SER A 533 -11.02 -20.70 19.72
C SER A 533 -9.74 -20.30 20.46
N GLN A 534 -8.75 -21.18 20.59
CA GLN A 534 -7.47 -20.84 21.23
C GLN A 534 -6.64 -19.92 20.33
N LYS A 535 -6.67 -20.12 19.01
CA LYS A 535 -6.00 -19.26 18.01
C LYS A 535 -6.58 -17.84 18.04
N SER A 536 -7.90 -17.68 18.10
CA SER A 536 -8.56 -16.38 18.17
C SER A 536 -8.39 -15.67 19.52
N VAL A 537 -8.36 -16.42 20.64
CA VAL A 537 -8.07 -15.86 21.97
C VAL A 537 -6.63 -15.37 22.07
N ALA A 538 -5.65 -16.13 21.58
CA ALA A 538 -4.26 -15.67 21.55
C ALA A 538 -4.08 -14.39 20.73
N LEU A 539 -4.79 -14.30 19.59
CA LEU A 539 -4.80 -13.12 18.73
C LEU A 539 -5.43 -11.91 19.45
N LEU A 540 -6.59 -12.07 20.08
CA LEU A 540 -7.26 -11.02 20.87
C LEU A 540 -6.40 -10.54 22.04
N LEU A 541 -5.74 -11.47 22.75
CA LEU A 541 -4.83 -11.15 23.85
C LEU A 541 -3.60 -10.38 23.36
N PHE A 542 -2.99 -10.80 22.25
CA PHE A 542 -1.90 -10.08 21.60
C PHE A 542 -2.29 -8.63 21.25
N PHE A 543 -3.47 -8.42 20.66
CA PHE A 543 -3.96 -7.08 20.33
C PHE A 543 -4.27 -6.23 21.58
N SER A 544 -4.92 -6.80 22.60
CA SER A 544 -5.22 -6.10 23.85
C SER A 544 -3.96 -5.64 24.60
N CYS A 545 -2.87 -6.43 24.58
CA CYS A 545 -1.61 -6.05 25.18
C CYS A 545 -0.91 -4.89 24.47
N ASN A 546 -1.24 -4.63 23.20
CA ASN A 546 -0.77 -3.45 22.46
C ASN A 546 -1.63 -2.21 22.74
N LEU A 547 -2.92 -2.39 23.06
CA LEU A 547 -3.85 -1.32 23.40
C LEU A 547 -3.62 -0.74 24.81
N ILE A 548 -3.16 -1.56 25.76
CA ILE A 548 -2.90 -1.15 27.14
C ILE A 548 -1.78 -0.09 27.23
N PRO A 549 -0.60 -0.25 26.59
CA PRO A 549 0.42 0.79 26.49
C PRO A 549 -0.09 2.08 25.84
N PHE A 550 -0.96 1.98 24.82
CA PHE A 550 -1.60 3.15 24.20
C PHE A 550 -2.46 3.94 25.21
N CYS A 551 -3.33 3.27 25.96
CA CYS A 551 -4.17 3.93 26.98
C CYS A 551 -3.33 4.52 28.12
N PHE A 552 -2.26 3.84 28.53
CA PHE A 552 -1.43 4.29 29.64
C PHE A 552 -0.49 5.44 29.24
N THR A 553 0.14 5.40 28.06
CA THR A 553 0.91 6.53 27.51
C THR A 553 0.06 7.78 27.39
N TYR A 554 -1.18 7.62 26.93
CA TYR A 554 -2.16 8.69 26.83
C TYR A 554 -2.41 9.36 28.19
N LEU A 555 -2.77 8.57 29.20
CA LEU A 555 -2.99 9.05 30.57
C LEU A 555 -1.75 9.69 31.17
N LEU A 556 -0.57 9.13 30.90
CA LEU A 556 0.71 9.67 31.36
C LEU A 556 1.02 11.02 30.71
N LEU A 557 0.79 11.18 29.40
CA LEU A 557 1.03 12.44 28.68
C LEU A 557 0.13 13.55 29.20
N VAL A 558 -1.14 13.22 29.47
CA VAL A 558 -2.11 14.09 30.14
C VAL A 558 -1.60 14.50 31.51
N ASN A 559 -1.16 13.53 32.32
CA ASN A 559 -0.63 13.76 33.66
C ASN A 559 0.62 14.66 33.62
N LEU A 560 1.55 14.38 32.71
CA LEU A 560 2.80 15.12 32.57
C LEU A 560 2.51 16.57 32.19
N ILE A 561 1.63 16.84 31.24
CA ILE A 561 1.28 18.21 30.85
C ILE A 561 0.53 18.96 31.95
N TYR A 562 -0.28 18.26 32.76
CA TYR A 562 -0.99 18.84 33.89
C TYR A 562 -0.07 19.26 35.04
N HIS A 563 0.95 18.46 35.36
CA HIS A 563 1.87 18.73 36.48
C HIS A 563 3.10 19.57 36.12
N MET A 564 3.43 19.73 34.84
CA MET A 564 4.61 20.46 34.38
C MET A 564 4.70 21.96 34.69
N PRO A 565 3.61 22.75 34.86
CA PRO A 565 3.71 24.12 35.34
C PRO A 565 4.39 24.23 36.72
N ARG A 566 4.26 23.19 37.56
CA ARG A 566 4.85 23.10 38.90
C ARG A 566 6.32 22.62 38.90
N LEU A 567 6.81 22.03 37.81
CA LEU A 567 8.13 21.38 37.71
C LEU A 567 9.17 22.22 36.94
N ARG A 568 9.05 23.55 36.96
CA ARG A 568 9.81 24.52 36.14
C ARG A 568 11.35 24.50 36.35
N ALA A 569 11.86 23.81 37.38
CA ALA A 569 13.28 23.79 37.74
C ALA A 569 14.15 22.92 36.81
N THR A 570 15.34 23.43 36.44
CA THR A 570 16.33 22.84 35.51
C THR A 570 16.77 21.41 35.85
N ARG A 571 16.71 21.02 37.13
CA ARG A 571 17.15 19.70 37.62
C ARG A 571 16.23 18.54 37.20
N TRP A 572 14.95 18.80 36.93
CA TRP A 572 13.96 17.76 36.63
C TRP A 572 13.79 17.45 35.14
N ARG A 573 14.45 18.21 34.24
CA ARG A 573 14.46 17.93 32.79
C ARG A 573 15.06 16.56 32.46
N PHE A 574 16.12 16.17 33.17
CA PHE A 574 16.73 14.84 33.06
C PHE A 574 15.84 13.72 33.62
N ALA A 575 15.11 13.99 34.71
CA ALA A 575 14.19 13.02 35.29
C ALA A 575 13.03 12.68 34.34
N ILE A 576 12.50 13.67 33.60
CA ILE A 576 11.45 13.48 32.58
C ILE A 576 11.95 12.65 31.39
N LEU A 577 13.21 12.87 30.98
CA LEU A 577 13.89 12.10 29.94
C LEU A 577 14.27 10.68 30.36
N LEU A 578 14.45 10.41 31.66
CA LEU A 578 14.62 9.07 32.24
C LEU A 578 13.27 8.36 32.45
N PHE A 579 12.19 9.11 32.69
CA PHE A 579 10.86 8.56 32.93
C PHE A 579 10.24 7.90 31.68
N PHE A 580 10.44 8.49 30.50
CA PHE A 580 9.97 7.93 29.22
C PHE A 580 10.62 6.56 28.89
N PRO A 581 11.96 6.39 29.04
CA PRO A 581 12.65 5.11 28.97
C PRO A 581 12.18 4.11 30.04
N CYS A 582 12.04 4.53 31.31
CA CYS A 582 11.52 3.66 32.37
C CYS A 582 10.08 3.20 32.08
N TYR A 583 9.27 4.01 31.42
CA TYR A 583 7.91 3.67 31.00
C TYR A 583 7.89 2.68 29.84
N ILE A 584 8.70 2.89 28.80
CA ILE A 584 8.81 1.93 27.69
C ILE A 584 9.40 0.61 28.22
N PHE A 585 10.39 0.69 29.11
CA PHE A 585 10.92 -0.45 29.85
C PHE A 585 9.83 -1.17 30.65
N LEU A 586 9.00 -0.45 31.43
CA LEU A 586 7.88 -1.02 32.17
C LEU A 586 6.83 -1.64 31.23
N SER A 587 6.56 -1.04 30.07
CA SER A 587 5.64 -1.58 29.07
C SER A 587 6.17 -2.87 28.44
N PHE A 588 7.44 -2.91 28.04
CA PHE A 588 8.10 -4.12 27.52
C PHE A 588 8.28 -5.18 28.61
N PHE A 589 8.50 -4.77 29.87
CA PHE A 589 8.60 -5.65 31.03
C PHE A 589 7.24 -6.24 31.42
N LEU A 590 6.17 -5.45 31.45
CA LEU A 590 4.80 -5.94 31.66
C LEU A 590 4.39 -6.88 30.54
N MET A 591 4.74 -6.55 29.29
CA MET A 591 4.56 -7.42 28.14
C MET A 591 5.34 -8.74 28.32
N SER A 592 6.59 -8.67 28.80
CA SER A 592 7.43 -9.83 29.13
C SER A 592 6.83 -10.72 30.23
N CYS A 593 6.37 -10.13 31.34
CA CYS A 593 5.72 -10.86 32.43
C CYS A 593 4.42 -11.54 31.95
N PHE A 594 3.66 -10.87 31.08
CA PHE A 594 2.43 -11.40 30.51
C PHE A 594 2.68 -12.55 29.53
N PHE A 595 3.68 -12.45 28.64
CA PHE A 595 4.07 -13.57 27.77
C PHE A 595 4.61 -14.76 28.56
N ARG A 596 5.34 -14.55 29.65
CA ARG A 596 5.74 -15.64 30.57
C ARG A 596 4.53 -16.30 31.25
N PHE A 597 3.53 -15.52 31.66
CA PHE A 597 2.27 -16.03 32.19
C PHE A 597 1.47 -16.83 31.14
N LEU A 598 1.47 -16.39 29.88
CA LEU A 598 0.88 -17.13 28.77
C LEU A 598 1.67 -18.39 28.42
N ASN A 599 3.00 -18.38 28.47
CA ASN A 599 3.83 -19.56 28.26
C ASN A 599 3.49 -20.66 29.30
N TRP A 600 3.23 -20.26 30.55
CA TRP A 600 2.74 -21.17 31.60
C TRP A 600 1.37 -21.81 31.27
N ARG A 601 0.49 -21.12 30.53
CA ARG A 601 -0.88 -21.58 30.20
C ARG A 601 -1.03 -22.24 28.83
N VAL A 602 -0.21 -21.87 27.84
CA VAL A 602 -0.41 -22.15 26.41
C VAL A 602 0.85 -22.75 25.75
N GLY A 603 1.99 -22.86 26.46
CA GLY A 603 3.20 -23.51 25.93
C GLY A 603 3.89 -22.76 24.78
N VAL A 604 3.72 -21.43 24.72
CA VAL A 604 4.31 -20.58 23.67
C VAL A 604 5.68 -20.04 24.13
N SER A 605 6.77 -20.68 23.68
CA SER A 605 8.15 -20.27 23.99
C SER A 605 8.67 -19.20 23.03
N TYR A 606 8.35 -17.93 23.27
CA TYR A 606 8.85 -16.81 22.45
C TYR A 606 9.27 -15.58 23.27
N PHE A 607 9.92 -15.78 24.42
CA PHE A 607 10.48 -14.63 25.15
C PHE A 607 12.00 -14.74 25.32
N ASP A 608 12.72 -13.97 24.51
CA ASP A 608 14.18 -13.84 24.57
C ASP A 608 14.60 -12.65 25.46
N PRO A 609 15.47 -12.85 26.46
CA PRO A 609 16.05 -11.75 27.27
C PRO A 609 16.74 -10.68 26.41
N TYR A 610 17.19 -11.03 25.21
CA TYR A 610 17.82 -10.12 24.25
C TYR A 610 16.87 -9.04 23.69
N MET A 611 15.55 -9.23 23.73
CA MET A 611 14.60 -8.15 23.38
C MET A 611 14.70 -6.98 24.35
N LEU A 612 14.79 -7.28 25.65
CA LEU A 612 14.90 -6.27 26.69
C LEU A 612 16.23 -5.52 26.55
N VAL A 613 17.31 -6.25 26.28
CA VAL A 613 18.64 -5.69 26.01
C VAL A 613 18.60 -4.76 24.80
N THR A 614 17.97 -5.19 23.70
CA THR A 614 17.84 -4.39 22.47
C THR A 614 17.01 -3.12 22.70
N ALA A 615 15.90 -3.22 23.44
CA ALA A 615 15.08 -2.06 23.80
C ALA A 615 15.85 -1.07 24.70
N VAL A 616 16.62 -1.56 25.68
CA VAL A 616 17.48 -0.73 26.54
C VAL A 616 18.58 -0.04 25.74
N ALA A 617 19.26 -0.78 24.85
CA ALA A 617 20.32 -0.24 23.99
C ALA A 617 19.79 0.87 23.05
N LEU A 618 18.62 0.66 22.44
CA LEU A 618 17.94 1.68 21.63
C LEU A 618 17.62 2.96 22.43
N LYS A 619 17.27 2.83 23.71
CA LYS A 619 16.97 3.98 24.58
C LYS A 619 18.21 4.74 25.02
N LEU A 620 19.29 4.02 25.36
CA LEU A 620 20.58 4.63 25.64
C LEU A 620 21.10 5.42 24.45
N LEU A 621 20.93 4.88 23.24
CA LEU A 621 21.28 5.57 22.00
C LEU A 621 20.44 6.84 21.77
N GLN A 622 19.13 6.79 22.05
CA GLN A 622 18.26 7.97 21.97
C GLN A 622 18.65 9.06 22.99
N LEU A 623 19.02 8.66 24.20
CA LEU A 623 19.56 9.57 25.22
C LEU A 623 20.88 10.20 24.77
N LEU A 624 21.76 9.42 24.15
CA LEU A 624 23.01 9.89 23.59
C LEU A 624 22.79 10.87 22.43
N ALA A 625 21.84 10.57 21.54
CA ALA A 625 21.43 11.47 20.45
C ALA A 625 20.87 12.79 20.99
N TYR A 626 20.04 12.76 22.02
CA TYR A 626 19.55 13.97 22.70
C TYR A 626 20.69 14.78 23.33
N GLY A 627 21.62 14.10 24.01
CA GLY A 627 22.79 14.75 24.60
C GLY A 627 23.62 15.47 23.56
N LEU A 628 23.82 14.85 22.39
CA LEU A 628 24.50 15.45 21.24
C LEU A 628 23.73 16.63 20.66
N GLU A 629 22.39 16.54 20.53
CA GLU A 629 21.57 17.67 20.06
C GLU A 629 21.66 18.87 20.99
N VAL A 630 21.58 18.66 22.31
CA VAL A 630 21.72 19.74 23.30
C VAL A 630 23.13 20.33 23.27
N TRP A 631 24.15 19.49 23.13
CA TRP A 631 25.54 19.94 23.03
C TRP A 631 25.78 20.77 21.75
N ALA A 632 25.24 20.32 20.62
CA ALA A 632 25.39 21.01 19.35
C ALA A 632 24.56 22.31 19.27
N ASP A 633 23.39 22.35 19.91
CA ASP A 633 22.59 23.58 20.07
C ASP A 633 23.35 24.62 20.92
N ARG A 634 24.06 24.18 21.98
CA ARG A 634 24.96 25.05 22.76
C ARG A 634 26.17 25.55 21.96
N LYS A 635 26.64 24.77 20.98
CA LYS A 635 27.76 25.14 20.08
C LYS A 635 27.29 25.89 18.82
N HIS A 636 26.00 26.21 18.69
CA HIS A 636 25.41 26.89 17.53
C HIS A 636 25.69 26.20 16.19
N TRP A 637 25.74 24.87 16.18
CA TRP A 637 25.93 24.12 14.93
C TRP A 637 24.71 24.25 14.01
N ALA A 638 24.95 24.17 12.70
CA ALA A 638 23.87 24.14 11.71
C ALA A 638 22.97 22.92 11.94
N LYS A 639 21.65 23.13 11.89
CA LYS A 639 20.63 22.11 12.22
C LYS A 639 20.72 20.84 11.37
N TRP A 640 21.19 20.97 10.13
CA TRP A 640 21.42 19.83 9.25
C TRP A 640 22.61 18.97 9.71
N VAL A 641 23.66 19.57 10.27
CA VAL A 641 24.83 18.85 10.79
C VAL A 641 24.44 17.99 12.00
N THR A 642 23.62 18.54 12.91
CA THR A 642 23.09 17.78 14.06
C THR A 642 22.21 16.62 13.63
N PHE A 643 21.42 16.83 12.60
CA PHE A 643 20.57 15.80 12.02
C PHE A 643 21.39 14.69 11.33
N CYS A 644 22.39 15.04 10.53
CA CYS A 644 23.30 14.07 9.90
C CYS A 644 24.10 13.25 10.90
N LEU A 645 24.63 13.89 11.94
CA LEU A 645 25.40 13.20 12.98
C LEU A 645 24.51 12.17 13.71
N ARG A 646 23.24 12.50 13.90
CA ARG A 646 22.22 11.59 14.42
C ARG A 646 21.90 10.43 13.46
N CYS A 647 21.84 10.70 12.14
CA CYS A 647 21.70 9.66 11.11
C CYS A 647 22.83 8.66 11.13
N VAL A 648 24.07 9.12 11.23
CA VAL A 648 25.23 8.25 11.27
C VAL A 648 25.20 7.36 12.52
N LEU A 649 24.90 7.93 13.69
CA LEU A 649 24.83 7.19 14.96
C LEU A 649 23.76 6.10 14.97
N LEU A 650 22.56 6.40 14.46
CA LEU A 650 21.45 5.45 14.41
C LEU A 650 21.69 4.37 13.36
N LEU A 651 22.20 4.72 12.17
CA LEU A 651 22.56 3.74 11.15
C LEU A 651 23.64 2.77 11.63
N ALA A 652 24.71 3.29 12.25
CA ALA A 652 25.79 2.46 12.79
C ALA A 652 25.28 1.46 13.85
N PHE A 653 24.35 1.89 14.70
CA PHE A 653 23.73 1.02 15.69
C PHE A 653 22.83 -0.05 15.06
N PHE A 654 22.01 0.29 14.08
CA PHE A 654 21.16 -0.69 13.41
C PHE A 654 21.97 -1.72 12.62
N SER A 655 23.06 -1.30 11.96
CA SER A 655 24.01 -2.23 11.32
C SER A 655 24.64 -3.17 12.35
N LEU A 656 25.02 -2.66 13.53
CA LEU A 656 25.56 -3.48 14.61
C LEU A 656 24.53 -4.47 15.17
N CYS A 657 23.27 -4.05 15.38
CA CYS A 657 22.19 -4.95 15.80
C CYS A 657 21.89 -6.01 14.76
N SER A 658 21.84 -5.67 13.47
CA SER A 658 21.63 -6.63 12.39
C SER A 658 22.77 -7.65 12.33
N PHE A 659 24.02 -7.20 12.49
CA PHE A 659 25.20 -8.07 12.53
C PHE A 659 25.19 -9.01 13.74
N LEU A 660 24.96 -8.47 14.95
CA LEU A 660 24.87 -9.27 16.18
C LEU A 660 23.73 -10.28 16.10
N ASN A 661 22.62 -9.93 15.44
CA ASN A 661 21.49 -10.82 15.30
C ASN A 661 21.75 -11.96 14.31
N GLN A 662 22.46 -11.69 13.21
CA GLN A 662 22.89 -12.72 12.26
C GLN A 662 23.86 -13.72 12.90
N MET A 663 24.61 -13.30 13.93
CA MET A 663 25.49 -14.18 14.71
C MET A 663 24.76 -15.00 15.77
N LEU A 664 23.53 -14.62 16.15
CA LEU A 664 22.81 -15.20 17.29
C LEU A 664 21.52 -15.96 16.88
N ASP A 665 21.21 -16.06 15.58
CA ASP A 665 20.06 -16.79 15.01
C ASP A 665 18.66 -16.40 15.55
N TYR A 666 18.50 -15.18 16.07
CA TYR A 666 17.22 -14.73 16.61
C TYR A 666 16.33 -14.05 15.56
N ALA A 667 15.36 -14.77 15.01
CA ALA A 667 14.45 -14.25 13.98
C ALA A 667 13.61 -13.03 14.42
N PHE A 668 13.18 -12.98 15.68
CA PHE A 668 12.33 -11.87 16.16
C PHE A 668 13.11 -10.56 16.34
N ILE A 669 14.34 -10.64 16.84
CA ILE A 669 15.21 -9.47 17.01
C ILE A 669 15.66 -8.94 15.65
N PHE A 670 15.83 -9.82 14.66
CA PHE A 670 16.03 -9.41 13.26
C PHE A 670 14.90 -8.53 12.76
N LEU A 671 13.65 -8.97 12.95
CA LEU A 671 12.46 -8.27 12.48
C LEU A 671 12.26 -6.93 13.20
N LEU A 672 12.50 -6.91 14.51
CA LEU A 672 12.42 -5.68 15.29
C LEU A 672 13.50 -4.69 14.88
N ALA A 673 14.77 -5.12 14.78
CA ALA A 673 15.89 -4.29 14.36
C ALA A 673 15.75 -3.80 12.91
N GLY A 674 15.32 -4.67 12.00
CA GLY A 674 14.99 -4.34 10.62
C GLY A 674 13.82 -3.36 10.51
N GLY A 675 12.77 -3.55 11.31
CA GLY A 675 11.65 -2.63 11.43
C GLY A 675 12.10 -1.24 11.89
N PHE A 676 12.89 -1.17 12.95
CA PHE A 676 13.48 0.10 13.39
C PHE A 676 14.41 0.73 12.35
N ALA A 677 15.21 -0.05 11.62
CA ALA A 677 16.08 0.46 10.56
C ALA A 677 15.28 1.06 9.40
N LEU A 678 14.23 0.37 8.94
CA LEU A 678 13.30 0.87 7.91
C LEU A 678 12.58 2.14 8.37
N SER A 679 12.01 2.10 9.58
CA SER A 679 11.40 3.26 10.22
C SER A 679 12.35 4.44 10.32
N TYR A 680 13.64 4.17 10.58
CA TYR A 680 14.66 5.19 10.65
C TYR A 680 15.01 5.77 9.30
N GLN A 681 15.11 4.97 8.24
CA GLN A 681 15.31 5.48 6.88
C GLN A 681 14.15 6.39 6.44
N ILE A 682 12.91 5.99 6.75
CA ILE A 682 11.72 6.79 6.50
C ILE A 682 11.76 8.10 7.32
N TRP A 683 12.15 8.03 8.59
CA TRP A 683 12.28 9.21 9.43
C TRP A 683 13.43 10.12 9.03
N ALA A 684 14.54 9.55 8.57
CA ALA A 684 15.65 10.29 8.01
C ALA A 684 15.20 11.05 6.77
N PHE A 685 14.41 10.42 5.90
CA PHE A 685 13.81 11.07 4.74
C PHE A 685 12.86 12.21 5.13
N ILE A 686 11.99 12.01 6.13
CA ILE A 686 11.15 13.07 6.72
C ILE A 686 12.00 14.22 7.25
N GLY A 687 13.05 13.91 8.00
CA GLY A 687 13.94 14.87 8.63
C GLY A 687 14.75 15.67 7.62
N VAL A 688 15.34 15.04 6.59
CA VAL A 688 16.01 15.73 5.48
C VAL A 688 15.06 16.73 4.84
N SER A 689 13.81 16.32 4.56
CA SER A 689 12.79 17.20 3.96
C SER A 689 12.36 18.36 4.88
N PHE A 690 12.61 18.28 6.20
CA PHE A 690 12.25 19.28 7.20
C PHE A 690 13.42 20.20 7.58
N TYR A 691 14.65 19.67 7.62
CA TYR A 691 15.85 20.36 8.13
C TYR A 691 16.76 20.95 7.05
N MET A 692 16.78 20.41 5.83
CA MET A 692 17.58 20.98 4.74
C MET A 692 16.93 22.23 4.13
N TYR A 693 15.67 22.50 4.44
CA TYR A 693 14.86 23.48 3.69
C TYR A 693 14.15 24.52 4.58
N LYS A 694 14.63 24.71 5.82
CA LYS A 694 14.31 25.80 6.76
C LYS A 694 15.50 26.09 7.68
#